data_AF-A0A9D7SVV2-F1
#
_entry.id   AF-A0A9D7SVV2-F1
#
_cell.length_a   1.000
_cell.length_b   1.000
_cell.length_c   1.000
_cell.angle_alpha   90.00
_cell.angle_beta   90.00
_cell.angle_gamma   90.00
#
_symmetry.space_group_name_H-M   'P 1'
#
loop_
_entity.id
_entity.type
_entity.pdbx_description
1 polymer ?
#
loop_
_entity_poly.entity_id
_entity_poly.type
_entity_poly.pdbx_seq_one_letter_code
_entity_poly.pdbx_strand_id
1 'polypeptide(L)'
;MKALFIMSSVSKFFLRLRLRLRLLLSLCLCLSLHFCLFSQNVTIKKNANNDHLIQPLNVSGSVYVGEGAGSVSTGLFNTAVGAFSLNLNSTASSNSAFGNGALGKVNVGGFNTAMGSGAMTENLIGTENTAFGTFSLYNNKGRSRSTAIGFQAMYYANNATSAGTTFNTAVGYEALKGSIAPGNNTGTNNTAMGDQAMFANTSGYDNSAFGLNALYSNTTGLANTAIGMKSLYSNSTGYFNTALGNSALYGNISGIGNQAMGQQALVSNNTGNFNIAIGPLALGGNTSGNYNCALGYEALTTNTTGYSNVAFGTKALRMNTTFSNLVAVGDSALYNNGTGATLSYHSRFNTAVGSKALFTNTIGDENTATGFQALYSNVSGSANCAFGVKALYTNTTGFDNVAFGDEALLSNNTGYANTATGVQALRNNSTGRFNTGNGDAALFNNNTGYSNVAVGMEALFSNTTRSNLVAVGDSALWNNGIGALSAFDAVENTAIGSKALFANSIGFWNTATGFKVLTANTEGSGNSGFGDGALKSNISGSSNTAVGLMSMNANLTGSFNIAVGTVALGLNQSGNRNVAIGLNAMYQNLNGSSNTGIGYYTLYSNSSGYSNVALGIKALYTNTNRSNLVAVGDSSLYNNGSGASLATHAIENTAIGSKALYSNTIGRSNAAMGFQALFSNTSGNYNTAAGITALQLNSTGSNNTAYGAGALFANNFGSSNTALGSEALLFNTTGTANVAVGMDALKRNTSRSKLVAVGDSTLYNNGVGVSSADQAILNTGIGSKALYANTVGTGNTALGYQALTANTSGNLNVGIGTGALIANITGAFNTAIGTSSMQTNSSGSSNSAIGLSSLNSLTSGSNNIGIGNKTGYTNSTGSGNIFIGYEAGYYETGSNRLYISNSNADANNALLYGEFDNDILRINGNVGIGKVPGNYKLSVNHDGFGLQIHNNASGSTFWEIYQATNASTNLNLYANTSSVGNFNYTSGVYSATSDRRLKENIQPMNTVLADVLKLQADDYTYKSDPEHKPCFGFIAQEVEALFPQLITPPTNDGKSETPYMMNYAGFGVLAIKAIQEQQKIMDELKAANDAQELRIAKLEELVQELLAKGK
;
A
#
# COMPACT_ATOMS: atom_id res chain seq x y z
N MET A 1 13.98 -57.10 3.39
CA MET A 1 15.38 -57.61 3.31
C MET A 1 16.05 -57.26 4.65
N LYS A 2 16.75 -58.22 5.28
CA LYS A 2 17.22 -58.26 6.68
C LYS A 2 16.18 -58.74 7.72
N ALA A 3 15.90 -60.04 7.63
CA ALA A 3 15.46 -60.88 8.73
C ALA A 3 16.71 -61.57 9.30
N LEU A 4 17.17 -61.17 10.48
CA LEU A 4 18.16 -61.91 11.27
C LEU A 4 18.19 -61.27 12.67
N PHE A 5 18.25 -62.09 13.72
CA PHE A 5 18.32 -61.76 15.15
C PHE A 5 17.01 -61.62 15.95
N ILE A 6 16.33 -62.74 16.22
CA ILE A 6 15.81 -63.09 17.57
C ILE A 6 15.85 -64.62 17.71
N MET A 7 16.89 -65.16 18.36
CA MET A 7 16.84 -66.43 19.12
C MET A 7 18.11 -66.55 19.96
N SER A 8 18.12 -65.88 21.11
CA SER A 8 19.22 -65.98 22.09
C SER A 8 18.71 -65.65 23.51
N SER A 9 17.77 -66.45 24.00
CA SER A 9 17.42 -66.49 25.43
C SER A 9 16.56 -67.70 25.84
N VAL A 10 16.80 -68.86 25.22
CA VAL A 10 16.44 -70.17 25.80
C VAL A 10 17.72 -70.97 26.02
N SER A 11 18.62 -70.43 26.85
CA SER A 11 19.88 -71.10 27.25
C SER A 11 20.05 -71.23 28.76
N LYS A 12 18.96 -71.09 29.54
CA LYS A 12 18.96 -71.37 30.99
C LYS A 12 17.82 -72.24 31.50
N PHE A 13 17.03 -72.86 30.60
CA PHE A 13 16.01 -73.86 30.98
C PHE A 13 16.36 -75.29 30.52
N PHE A 14 17.36 -75.47 29.67
CA PHE A 14 17.90 -76.78 29.28
C PHE A 14 19.16 -77.21 30.05
N LEU A 15 19.48 -76.54 31.16
CA LEU A 15 20.61 -76.88 32.05
C LEU A 15 20.18 -77.37 33.45
N ARG A 16 19.00 -77.99 33.53
CA ARG A 16 18.63 -78.93 34.63
C ARG A 16 17.90 -80.17 34.10
N LEU A 17 18.12 -80.50 32.83
CA LEU A 17 17.60 -81.71 32.19
C LEU A 17 18.65 -82.36 31.26
N ARG A 18 19.92 -82.30 31.66
CA ARG A 18 21.07 -83.01 31.05
C ARG A 18 22.06 -83.43 32.13
N LEU A 19 21.58 -84.17 33.13
CA LEU A 19 22.39 -84.99 34.03
C LEU A 19 21.49 -86.00 34.73
N ARG A 20 20.95 -86.95 33.94
CA ARG A 20 20.45 -88.27 34.36
C ARG A 20 19.90 -89.02 33.14
N LEU A 21 20.73 -89.16 32.10
CA LEU A 21 20.53 -90.17 31.06
C LEU A 21 21.88 -90.51 30.40
N ARG A 22 22.72 -91.26 31.14
CA ARG A 22 23.80 -92.13 30.63
C ARG A 22 24.39 -92.91 31.82
N LEU A 23 23.68 -93.95 32.22
CA LEU A 23 24.28 -95.17 32.77
C LEU A 23 23.24 -96.29 32.57
N LEU A 24 23.18 -96.68 31.31
CA LEU A 24 22.58 -97.91 30.81
C LEU A 24 23.79 -98.85 30.64
N LEU A 25 24.17 -99.54 31.72
CA LEU A 25 24.94 -100.80 31.78
C LEU A 25 25.22 -101.11 33.26
N SER A 26 25.00 -102.37 33.67
CA SER A 26 25.13 -102.93 35.03
C SER A 26 23.96 -102.57 35.96
N LEU A 27 23.01 -103.43 36.31
CA LEU A 27 23.04 -104.89 36.49
C LEU A 27 21.63 -105.44 36.23
N CYS A 28 21.52 -106.36 35.27
CA CYS A 28 20.41 -107.32 35.25
C CYS A 28 20.50 -108.20 36.49
N LEU A 29 19.41 -108.31 37.28
CA LEU A 29 18.84 -109.57 37.78
C LEU A 29 17.59 -109.33 38.64
N CYS A 30 16.65 -110.29 38.56
CA CYS A 30 15.45 -110.52 39.38
C CYS A 30 14.18 -109.74 38.98
N LEU A 31 13.33 -110.25 38.08
CA LEU A 31 12.42 -111.42 38.12
C LEU A 31 10.95 -110.99 38.37
N SER A 32 10.24 -110.73 37.28
CA SER A 32 8.85 -111.13 37.11
C SER A 32 8.82 -112.63 36.75
N LEU A 33 8.82 -113.50 37.76
CA LEU A 33 8.34 -114.89 37.72
C LEU A 33 8.38 -115.44 39.15
N HIS A 34 7.23 -115.71 39.77
CA HIS A 34 7.00 -116.62 40.93
C HIS A 34 5.47 -116.80 40.99
N PHE A 35 4.81 -117.63 40.18
CA PHE A 35 4.74 -119.10 40.30
C PHE A 35 5.74 -119.74 41.29
N CYS A 36 5.34 -119.84 42.56
CA CYS A 36 5.34 -121.07 43.35
C CYS A 36 5.02 -120.76 44.81
N LEU A 37 3.95 -121.41 45.30
CA LEU A 37 3.85 -122.13 46.57
C LEU A 37 4.55 -121.51 47.79
N PHE A 38 3.76 -120.96 48.72
CA PHE A 38 3.60 -121.46 50.10
C PHE A 38 2.71 -120.49 50.90
N SER A 39 1.39 -120.71 50.87
CA SER A 39 0.50 -120.34 51.98
C SER A 39 0.32 -121.59 52.86
N GLN A 40 1.16 -121.75 53.88
CA GLN A 40 0.87 -122.67 54.98
C GLN A 40 0.11 -121.91 56.07
N ASN A 41 -1.21 -121.98 55.97
CA ASN A 41 -2.17 -122.23 57.07
C ASN A 41 -3.59 -121.90 56.58
N VAL A 42 -4.05 -122.68 55.60
CA VAL A 42 -5.49 -122.95 55.45
C VAL A 42 -5.68 -124.41 55.77
N THR A 43 -6.28 -124.65 56.94
CA THR A 43 -6.79 -125.96 57.34
C THR A 43 -7.92 -126.33 56.37
N ILE A 44 -7.63 -127.11 55.34
CA ILE A 44 -8.67 -127.88 54.65
C ILE A 44 -9.09 -128.96 55.65
N LYS A 45 -10.13 -128.69 56.45
CA LYS A 45 -10.83 -129.76 57.16
C LYS A 45 -11.47 -130.64 56.09
N LYS A 46 -10.83 -131.78 55.84
CA LYS A 46 -11.43 -132.95 55.23
C LYS A 46 -12.64 -133.32 56.11
N ASN A 47 -13.86 -133.05 55.64
CA ASN A 47 -15.03 -133.65 56.25
C ASN A 47 -14.98 -135.14 55.89
N ALA A 48 -15.04 -136.00 56.90
CA ALA A 48 -15.19 -137.43 56.67
C ALA A 48 -16.55 -137.63 55.99
N ASN A 49 -16.54 -138.37 54.87
CA ASN A 49 -17.69 -138.76 54.03
C ASN A 49 -18.06 -137.77 52.90
N ASN A 50 -17.22 -137.71 51.87
CA ASN A 50 -17.60 -137.87 50.44
C ASN A 50 -16.42 -137.48 49.54
N ASP A 51 -15.85 -138.48 48.87
CA ASP A 51 -14.91 -138.30 47.77
C ASP A 51 -15.67 -137.71 46.58
N HIS A 52 -15.27 -136.50 46.14
CA HIS A 52 -15.35 -135.94 44.78
C HIS A 52 -15.30 -134.41 44.86
N LEU A 53 -14.13 -133.86 45.24
CA LEU A 53 -13.92 -132.40 45.28
C LEU A 53 -13.32 -131.83 43.98
N ILE A 54 -13.20 -132.65 42.94
CA ILE A 54 -12.88 -132.22 41.57
C ILE A 54 -13.73 -133.10 40.64
N GLN A 55 -14.77 -132.55 40.02
CA GLN A 55 -15.42 -133.26 38.92
C GLN A 55 -14.51 -133.21 37.68
N PRO A 56 -14.16 -134.36 37.07
CA PRO A 56 -13.54 -134.36 35.75
C PRO A 56 -14.52 -133.77 34.74
N LEU A 57 -14.00 -133.04 33.74
CA LEU A 57 -14.71 -132.46 32.60
C LEU A 57 -16.01 -133.23 32.27
N ASN A 58 -17.16 -132.62 32.50
CA ASN A 58 -18.46 -133.11 32.03
C ASN A 58 -18.44 -133.18 30.47
N VAL A 59 -19.31 -133.97 29.81
CA VAL A 59 -19.55 -133.94 28.35
C VAL A 59 -19.82 -132.54 27.80
N SER A 60 -20.16 -131.59 28.67
CA SER A 60 -20.33 -130.18 28.40
C SER A 60 -19.07 -129.31 28.48
N GLY A 61 -17.91 -129.86 28.89
CA GLY A 61 -16.63 -129.15 28.99
C GLY A 61 -16.49 -128.22 30.20
N SER A 62 -17.36 -128.33 31.21
CA SER A 62 -17.39 -127.48 32.42
C SER A 62 -16.58 -128.05 33.61
N VAL A 63 -16.11 -127.21 34.54
CA VAL A 63 -15.32 -127.54 35.75
C VAL A 63 -15.94 -126.90 37.00
N TYR A 64 -16.29 -127.68 38.03
CA TYR A 64 -16.88 -127.17 39.28
C TYR A 64 -16.13 -127.70 40.51
N VAL A 65 -15.76 -126.81 41.45
CA VAL A 65 -14.93 -127.12 42.63
C VAL A 65 -15.43 -126.33 43.86
N GLY A 66 -16.00 -127.01 44.87
CA GLY A 66 -16.54 -126.40 46.09
C GLY A 66 -18.00 -126.77 46.38
N GLU A 67 -18.45 -126.59 47.63
CA GLU A 67 -19.80 -126.97 48.07
C GLU A 67 -20.90 -126.15 47.37
N GLY A 68 -21.85 -126.82 46.69
CA GLY A 68 -22.96 -126.16 45.99
C GLY A 68 -22.56 -125.36 44.73
N ALA A 69 -21.36 -125.60 44.19
CA ALA A 69 -20.92 -124.99 42.94
C ALA A 69 -21.60 -125.68 41.73
N GLY A 70 -22.30 -124.92 40.88
CA GLY A 70 -22.91 -125.45 39.65
C GLY A 70 -24.10 -126.39 39.83
N SER A 71 -24.71 -126.46 41.02
CA SER A 71 -25.71 -127.46 41.44
C SER A 71 -26.88 -127.72 40.47
N VAL A 72 -27.28 -126.71 39.68
CA VAL A 72 -28.38 -126.82 38.69
C VAL A 72 -28.00 -126.39 37.27
N SER A 73 -26.70 -126.29 36.95
CA SER A 73 -26.21 -125.76 35.66
C SER A 73 -26.27 -126.76 34.50
N THR A 74 -27.02 -126.42 33.44
CA THR A 74 -27.09 -127.20 32.17
C THR A 74 -26.31 -126.57 31.01
N GLY A 75 -25.68 -125.40 31.22
CA GLY A 75 -24.85 -124.73 30.21
C GLY A 75 -23.45 -125.33 30.05
N LEU A 76 -22.87 -125.13 28.86
CA LEU A 76 -21.59 -125.72 28.44
C LEU A 76 -20.38 -124.83 28.77
N PHE A 77 -19.21 -125.41 28.98
CA PHE A 77 -17.90 -124.75 29.17
C PHE A 77 -17.81 -123.75 30.34
N ASN A 78 -18.55 -123.98 31.42
CA ASN A 78 -18.50 -123.14 32.62
C ASN A 78 -17.37 -123.58 33.58
N THR A 79 -16.73 -122.66 34.27
CA THR A 79 -15.77 -122.95 35.35
C THR A 79 -16.24 -122.29 36.64
N ALA A 80 -16.42 -123.04 37.74
CA ALA A 80 -16.78 -122.49 39.05
C ALA A 80 -15.88 -123.05 40.17
N VAL A 81 -15.30 -122.20 41.01
CA VAL A 81 -14.41 -122.58 42.10
C VAL A 81 -14.73 -121.76 43.35
N GLY A 82 -15.29 -122.39 44.39
CA GLY A 82 -15.79 -121.73 45.61
C GLY A 82 -17.18 -122.21 46.00
N ALA A 83 -17.58 -122.01 47.25
CA ALA A 83 -18.91 -122.45 47.71
C ALA A 83 -20.03 -121.62 47.05
N PHE A 84 -21.08 -122.27 46.56
CA PHE A 84 -22.25 -121.67 45.90
C PHE A 84 -21.96 -120.80 44.66
N SER A 85 -20.79 -120.95 44.03
CA SER A 85 -20.49 -120.28 42.76
C SER A 85 -21.31 -120.91 41.62
N LEU A 86 -21.97 -120.12 40.76
CA LEU A 86 -22.87 -120.64 39.69
C LEU A 86 -23.99 -121.57 40.19
N ASN A 87 -24.37 -121.47 41.47
CA ASN A 87 -25.30 -122.39 42.13
C ASN A 87 -26.65 -122.46 41.40
N LEU A 88 -27.22 -121.33 41.01
CA LEU A 88 -28.50 -121.22 40.30
C LEU A 88 -28.31 -120.85 38.82
N ASN A 89 -27.29 -121.42 38.17
CA ASN A 89 -27.12 -121.29 36.72
C ASN A 89 -28.14 -122.20 35.99
N SER A 90 -29.01 -121.74 35.09
CA SER A 90 -29.91 -122.66 34.34
C SER A 90 -29.28 -123.17 33.04
N THR A 91 -29.11 -122.33 32.03
CA THR A 91 -28.65 -122.68 30.66
C THR A 91 -27.44 -121.86 30.19
N ALA A 92 -26.95 -120.93 31.01
CA ALA A 92 -25.87 -120.05 30.62
C ALA A 92 -24.54 -120.80 30.49
N SER A 93 -23.81 -120.51 29.40
CA SER A 93 -22.60 -121.24 28.98
C SER A 93 -21.38 -120.33 28.94
N SER A 94 -20.17 -120.89 29.03
CA SER A 94 -18.87 -120.21 28.94
C SER A 94 -18.58 -119.16 30.04
N ASN A 95 -19.14 -119.34 31.24
CA ASN A 95 -18.93 -118.47 32.39
C ASN A 95 -17.78 -118.98 33.30
N SER A 96 -16.98 -118.09 33.87
CA SER A 96 -15.91 -118.39 34.84
C SER A 96 -16.22 -117.72 36.19
N ALA A 97 -16.27 -118.46 37.30
CA ALA A 97 -16.69 -117.97 38.62
C ALA A 97 -15.75 -118.47 39.74
N PHE A 98 -14.97 -117.62 40.39
CA PHE A 98 -14.00 -118.03 41.43
C PHE A 98 -14.22 -117.29 42.76
N GLY A 99 -14.87 -117.89 43.75
CA GLY A 99 -15.12 -117.30 45.08
C GLY A 99 -16.53 -117.60 45.60
N ASN A 100 -16.73 -117.51 46.92
CA ASN A 100 -18.01 -117.84 47.57
C ASN A 100 -19.17 -117.01 47.01
N GLY A 101 -20.19 -117.65 46.42
CA GLY A 101 -21.36 -116.99 45.85
C GLY A 101 -21.13 -116.20 44.55
N ALA A 102 -19.96 -116.32 43.91
CA ALA A 102 -19.68 -115.68 42.64
C ALA A 102 -20.61 -116.21 41.52
N LEU A 103 -21.25 -115.32 40.75
CA LEU A 103 -22.28 -115.68 39.75
C LEU A 103 -23.39 -116.58 40.33
N GLY A 104 -23.82 -116.32 41.57
CA GLY A 104 -24.76 -117.19 42.30
C GLY A 104 -26.12 -117.41 41.64
N LYS A 105 -26.68 -116.43 40.91
CA LYS A 105 -28.00 -116.49 40.24
C LYS A 105 -27.88 -116.07 38.76
N VAL A 106 -27.78 -117.05 37.86
CA VAL A 106 -27.64 -116.81 36.41
C VAL A 106 -28.64 -117.68 35.64
N ASN A 107 -29.55 -117.10 34.88
CA ASN A 107 -30.49 -117.86 34.07
C ASN A 107 -29.86 -118.23 32.71
N VAL A 108 -29.68 -117.25 31.82
CA VAL A 108 -29.36 -117.49 30.38
C VAL A 108 -28.08 -116.78 29.89
N GLY A 109 -27.43 -115.94 30.71
CA GLY A 109 -26.32 -115.07 30.27
C GLY A 109 -24.93 -115.74 30.29
N GLY A 110 -24.33 -115.96 29.13
CA GLY A 110 -22.99 -116.57 28.95
C GLY A 110 -21.80 -115.61 28.86
N PHE A 111 -20.58 -116.17 28.80
CA PHE A 111 -19.28 -115.47 28.65
C PHE A 111 -18.91 -114.48 29.78
N ASN A 112 -19.44 -114.65 30.98
CA ASN A 112 -19.11 -113.81 32.14
C ASN A 112 -17.92 -114.36 32.93
N THR A 113 -17.07 -113.48 33.47
CA THR A 113 -15.94 -113.86 34.34
C THR A 113 -16.07 -113.15 35.70
N ALA A 114 -16.33 -113.86 36.78
CA ALA A 114 -16.42 -113.35 38.14
C ALA A 114 -15.37 -113.99 39.05
N MET A 115 -14.67 -113.23 39.89
CA MET A 115 -13.76 -113.76 40.91
C MET A 115 -13.74 -112.87 42.16
N GLY A 116 -13.95 -113.44 43.34
CA GLY A 116 -14.20 -112.73 44.60
C GLY A 116 -15.53 -113.16 45.24
N SER A 117 -15.66 -112.98 46.56
CA SER A 117 -16.86 -113.39 47.30
C SER A 117 -18.08 -112.52 46.91
N GLY A 118 -19.15 -113.11 46.40
CA GLY A 118 -20.37 -112.43 45.99
C GLY A 118 -20.25 -111.55 44.74
N ALA A 119 -19.21 -111.75 43.92
CA ALA A 119 -19.10 -111.06 42.63
C ALA A 119 -20.20 -111.52 41.66
N MET A 120 -20.90 -110.59 40.99
CA MET A 120 -21.98 -110.90 40.03
C MET A 120 -23.12 -111.81 40.55
N THR A 121 -23.43 -111.78 41.85
CA THR A 121 -24.43 -112.70 42.42
C THR A 121 -25.79 -112.63 41.76
N GLU A 122 -26.31 -111.44 41.41
CA GLU A 122 -27.65 -111.27 40.83
C GLU A 122 -27.61 -111.02 39.31
N ASN A 123 -26.76 -111.71 38.53
CA ASN A 123 -26.74 -111.57 37.06
C ASN A 123 -27.58 -112.65 36.34
N LEU A 124 -28.89 -112.40 36.18
CA LEU A 124 -29.82 -113.39 35.62
C LEU A 124 -29.64 -113.62 34.12
N ILE A 125 -29.53 -112.58 33.30
CA ILE A 125 -29.51 -112.75 31.82
C ILE A 125 -28.39 -111.99 31.11
N GLY A 126 -27.56 -111.23 31.83
CA GLY A 126 -26.47 -110.44 31.26
C GLY A 126 -25.29 -111.31 30.79
N THR A 127 -24.66 -110.90 29.70
CA THR A 127 -23.58 -111.63 29.02
C THR A 127 -22.28 -110.82 28.99
N GLU A 128 -21.14 -111.48 28.79
CA GLU A 128 -19.83 -110.82 28.54
C GLU A 128 -19.37 -109.84 29.65
N ASN A 129 -19.81 -110.01 30.89
CA ASN A 129 -19.37 -109.18 32.01
C ASN A 129 -18.09 -109.72 32.67
N THR A 130 -17.27 -108.84 33.24
CA THR A 130 -16.06 -109.18 33.99
C THR A 130 -16.12 -108.56 35.38
N ALA A 131 -15.91 -109.32 36.45
CA ALA A 131 -15.94 -108.84 37.83
C ALA A 131 -14.85 -109.48 38.69
N PHE A 132 -14.01 -108.68 39.33
CA PHE A 132 -12.88 -109.12 40.15
C PHE A 132 -12.86 -108.38 41.49
N GLY A 133 -13.38 -108.96 42.56
CA GLY A 133 -13.43 -108.36 43.89
C GLY A 133 -14.65 -108.80 44.70
N THR A 134 -14.64 -108.55 46.00
CA THR A 134 -15.78 -108.91 46.86
C THR A 134 -16.97 -108.00 46.55
N PHE A 135 -18.12 -108.60 46.25
CA PHE A 135 -19.37 -107.96 45.85
C PHE A 135 -19.28 -106.99 44.65
N SER A 136 -18.30 -107.18 43.77
CA SER A 136 -18.22 -106.44 42.51
C SER A 136 -19.37 -106.84 41.58
N LEU A 137 -20.03 -105.86 40.95
CA LEU A 137 -21.13 -106.04 39.99
C LEU A 137 -22.33 -106.83 40.57
N TYR A 138 -22.63 -106.65 41.86
CA TYR A 138 -23.58 -107.49 42.60
C TYR A 138 -25.01 -107.48 42.04
N ASN A 139 -25.63 -106.31 41.89
CA ASN A 139 -27.02 -106.14 41.40
C ASN A 139 -27.07 -105.86 39.89
N ASN A 140 -26.58 -106.76 39.03
CA ASN A 140 -26.59 -106.58 37.57
C ASN A 140 -27.51 -107.59 36.85
N LYS A 141 -28.83 -107.47 36.99
CA LYS A 141 -29.78 -108.54 36.59
C LYS A 141 -29.86 -108.87 35.11
N GLY A 142 -29.66 -107.89 34.23
CA GLY A 142 -29.82 -108.08 32.79
C GLY A 142 -28.87 -107.29 31.90
N ARG A 143 -27.82 -106.67 32.46
CA ARG A 143 -26.87 -105.86 31.66
C ARG A 143 -25.61 -106.63 31.28
N SER A 144 -25.14 -106.34 30.08
CA SER A 144 -24.03 -107.05 29.44
C SER A 144 -22.84 -106.11 29.19
N ARG A 145 -21.63 -106.67 29.09
CA ARG A 145 -20.37 -105.97 28.78
C ARG A 145 -19.87 -104.97 29.83
N SER A 146 -20.14 -105.20 31.12
CA SER A 146 -19.56 -104.41 32.21
C SER A 146 -18.28 -105.03 32.75
N THR A 147 -17.30 -104.20 33.12
CA THR A 147 -16.07 -104.62 33.83
C THR A 147 -16.02 -103.99 35.22
N ALA A 148 -15.87 -104.76 36.30
CA ALA A 148 -15.86 -104.26 37.68
C ALA A 148 -14.73 -104.91 38.50
N ILE A 149 -13.70 -104.17 38.89
CA ILE A 149 -12.52 -104.72 39.57
C ILE A 149 -12.30 -103.95 40.88
N GLY A 150 -12.54 -104.57 42.04
CA GLY A 150 -12.38 -103.97 43.37
C GLY A 150 -13.54 -104.31 44.31
N PHE A 151 -13.40 -103.93 45.59
CA PHE A 151 -14.42 -104.16 46.60
C PHE A 151 -15.64 -103.29 46.34
N GLN A 152 -16.83 -103.90 46.19
CA GLN A 152 -18.10 -103.23 45.90
C GLN A 152 -18.11 -102.31 44.66
N ALA A 153 -17.17 -102.50 43.72
CA ALA A 153 -17.22 -101.82 42.43
C ALA A 153 -18.53 -102.20 41.71
N MET A 154 -19.33 -101.23 41.27
CA MET A 154 -20.66 -101.46 40.65
C MET A 154 -21.64 -102.30 41.49
N TYR A 155 -21.63 -102.14 42.82
CA TYR A 155 -22.51 -102.92 43.71
C TYR A 155 -24.01 -102.77 43.38
N TYR A 156 -24.47 -101.56 43.06
CA TYR A 156 -25.87 -101.28 42.70
C TYR A 156 -26.09 -101.15 41.18
N ALA A 157 -25.26 -101.77 40.34
CA ALA A 157 -25.22 -101.60 38.88
C ALA A 157 -26.58 -101.34 38.17
N ASN A 158 -27.49 -102.33 38.10
CA ASN A 158 -28.86 -102.17 37.59
C ASN A 158 -29.70 -103.44 37.85
N ASN A 159 -30.89 -103.32 38.46
CA ASN A 159 -31.76 -104.48 38.75
C ASN A 159 -32.84 -104.78 37.70
N ALA A 160 -32.81 -104.18 36.50
CA ALA A 160 -33.74 -104.50 35.43
C ALA A 160 -33.51 -105.92 34.91
N THR A 161 -34.61 -106.64 34.71
CA THR A 161 -34.64 -108.04 34.27
C THR A 161 -34.74 -108.21 32.75
N SER A 162 -34.79 -107.11 31.99
CA SER A 162 -34.70 -107.11 30.52
C SER A 162 -33.25 -107.03 30.05
N ALA A 163 -32.93 -107.69 28.95
CA ALA A 163 -31.58 -107.72 28.39
C ALA A 163 -31.18 -106.33 27.87
N GLY A 164 -29.96 -105.88 28.15
CA GLY A 164 -29.39 -104.65 27.63
C GLY A 164 -27.86 -104.61 27.73
N THR A 165 -27.22 -103.64 27.08
CA THR A 165 -25.76 -103.45 27.09
C THR A 165 -25.38 -102.18 27.83
N THR A 166 -24.36 -102.22 28.68
CA THR A 166 -23.93 -101.06 29.49
C THR A 166 -22.53 -100.56 29.18
N PHE A 167 -21.57 -101.40 28.78
CA PHE A 167 -20.17 -101.01 28.49
C PHE A 167 -19.44 -100.24 29.60
N ASN A 168 -19.93 -100.31 30.84
CA ASN A 168 -19.31 -99.58 31.94
C ASN A 168 -18.04 -100.31 32.43
N THR A 169 -17.00 -99.58 32.82
CA THR A 169 -15.76 -100.10 33.42
C THR A 169 -15.52 -99.43 34.77
N ALA A 170 -15.39 -100.19 35.86
CA ALA A 170 -15.07 -99.72 37.20
C ALA A 170 -13.85 -100.46 37.76
N VAL A 171 -12.85 -99.74 38.25
CA VAL A 171 -11.63 -100.31 38.86
C VAL A 171 -11.28 -99.52 40.13
N GLY A 172 -11.47 -100.10 41.32
CA GLY A 172 -11.21 -99.46 42.62
C GLY A 172 -12.22 -99.84 43.69
N TYR A 173 -12.00 -99.36 44.92
CA TYR A 173 -12.95 -99.51 46.03
C TYR A 173 -14.18 -98.64 45.77
N GLU A 174 -15.36 -99.24 45.74
CA GLU A 174 -16.65 -98.57 45.51
C GLU A 174 -16.71 -97.71 44.23
N ALA A 175 -15.87 -98.02 43.23
CA ALA A 175 -15.90 -97.36 41.94
C ALA A 175 -17.24 -97.64 41.23
N LEU A 176 -17.89 -96.60 40.73
CA LEU A 176 -19.21 -96.64 40.10
C LEU A 176 -20.27 -97.41 40.93
N LYS A 177 -20.30 -97.21 42.26
CA LYS A 177 -21.20 -97.97 43.16
C LYS A 177 -22.68 -97.85 42.78
N GLY A 178 -23.12 -96.65 42.39
CA GLY A 178 -24.48 -96.32 42.00
C GLY A 178 -25.41 -95.99 43.17
N SER A 179 -26.63 -95.54 42.89
CA SER A 179 -27.64 -95.26 43.93
C SER A 179 -28.13 -96.52 44.61
N ILE A 180 -28.53 -96.38 45.89
CA ILE A 180 -29.16 -97.43 46.70
C ILE A 180 -30.49 -97.95 46.13
N ALA A 181 -31.03 -97.32 45.09
CA ALA A 181 -32.16 -97.80 44.29
C ALA A 181 -31.66 -98.30 42.92
N PRO A 182 -31.29 -99.60 42.78
CA PRO A 182 -30.59 -100.09 41.59
C PRO A 182 -31.37 -99.94 40.28
N GLY A 183 -32.71 -99.82 40.31
CA GLY A 183 -33.52 -99.61 39.11
C GLY A 183 -33.26 -98.27 38.42
N ASN A 184 -32.77 -97.28 39.17
CA ASN A 184 -32.47 -95.95 38.65
C ASN A 184 -31.08 -95.85 38.01
N ASN A 185 -30.23 -96.88 38.17
CA ASN A 185 -28.86 -96.87 37.70
C ASN A 185 -28.78 -97.29 36.23
N THR A 186 -29.36 -96.48 35.33
CA THR A 186 -29.49 -96.78 33.90
C THR A 186 -28.31 -96.32 33.03
N GLY A 187 -27.28 -95.73 33.64
CA GLY A 187 -26.11 -95.19 32.95
C GLY A 187 -25.29 -96.21 32.15
N THR A 188 -24.74 -95.76 31.01
CA THR A 188 -23.95 -96.60 30.07
C THR A 188 -22.64 -95.93 29.65
N ASN A 189 -21.69 -96.69 29.11
CA ASN A 189 -20.37 -96.25 28.62
C ASN A 189 -19.51 -95.45 29.62
N ASN A 190 -19.67 -95.69 30.92
CA ASN A 190 -18.92 -94.98 31.94
C ASN A 190 -17.62 -95.72 32.31
N THR A 191 -16.50 -95.00 32.43
CA THR A 191 -15.23 -95.52 32.93
C THR A 191 -14.89 -94.86 34.26
N ALA A 192 -14.67 -95.64 35.33
CA ALA A 192 -14.34 -95.15 36.68
C ALA A 192 -13.14 -95.92 37.24
N MET A 193 -12.00 -95.25 37.45
CA MET A 193 -10.78 -95.88 37.96
C MET A 193 -10.20 -95.09 39.13
N GLY A 194 -10.32 -95.62 40.35
CA GLY A 194 -9.93 -94.97 41.60
C GLY A 194 -10.88 -95.29 42.75
N ASP A 195 -10.45 -94.96 43.97
CA ASP A 195 -11.29 -95.09 45.17
C ASP A 195 -12.46 -94.10 45.11
N GLN A 196 -13.69 -94.63 45.23
CA GLN A 196 -14.96 -93.92 45.13
C GLN A 196 -15.09 -93.02 43.87
N ALA A 197 -14.40 -93.37 42.79
CA ALA A 197 -14.57 -92.71 41.51
C ALA A 197 -15.99 -92.97 40.99
N MET A 198 -16.72 -91.91 40.63
CA MET A 198 -18.09 -91.97 40.11
C MET A 198 -19.10 -92.66 41.05
N PHE A 199 -18.92 -92.51 42.37
CA PHE A 199 -19.67 -93.23 43.41
C PHE A 199 -21.20 -93.19 43.25
N ALA A 200 -21.80 -92.02 43.00
CA ALA A 200 -23.25 -91.81 43.06
C ALA A 200 -24.01 -91.93 41.71
N ASN A 201 -23.36 -92.35 40.61
CA ASN A 201 -23.94 -92.29 39.26
C ASN A 201 -25.18 -93.16 39.10
N THR A 202 -26.29 -92.54 38.66
CA THR A 202 -27.57 -93.21 38.41
C THR A 202 -27.78 -93.39 36.91
N SER A 203 -28.29 -92.38 36.21
CA SER A 203 -28.59 -92.44 34.78
C SER A 203 -27.55 -91.77 33.88
N GLY A 204 -26.49 -91.16 34.45
CA GLY A 204 -25.42 -90.53 33.69
C GLY A 204 -24.65 -91.51 32.80
N TYR A 205 -24.31 -91.09 31.58
CA TYR A 205 -23.64 -91.93 30.57
C TYR A 205 -22.46 -91.22 29.89
N ASP A 206 -21.58 -91.98 29.25
CA ASP A 206 -20.34 -91.52 28.59
C ASP A 206 -19.36 -90.75 29.51
N ASN A 207 -19.39 -91.00 30.82
CA ASN A 207 -18.48 -90.32 31.76
C ASN A 207 -17.16 -91.07 31.95
N SER A 208 -16.08 -90.34 32.16
CA SER A 208 -14.73 -90.87 32.42
C SER A 208 -14.17 -90.29 33.72
N ALA A 209 -13.91 -91.09 34.74
CA ALA A 209 -13.45 -90.68 36.06
C ALA A 209 -12.17 -91.44 36.45
N PHE A 210 -11.08 -90.74 36.74
CA PHE A 210 -9.79 -91.33 37.10
C PHE A 210 -9.20 -90.60 38.32
N GLY A 211 -9.10 -91.28 39.46
CA GLY A 211 -8.56 -90.73 40.71
C GLY A 211 -9.54 -90.80 41.89
N LEU A 212 -9.02 -90.56 43.10
CA LEU A 212 -9.77 -90.59 44.35
C LEU A 212 -10.91 -89.55 44.32
N ASN A 213 -12.15 -90.02 44.50
CA ASN A 213 -13.39 -89.23 44.52
C ASN A 213 -13.61 -88.36 43.26
N ALA A 214 -13.05 -88.76 42.11
CA ALA A 214 -13.37 -88.09 40.85
C ALA A 214 -14.84 -88.33 40.49
N LEU A 215 -15.59 -87.29 40.11
CA LEU A 215 -17.02 -87.37 39.74
C LEU A 215 -17.94 -87.98 40.83
N TYR A 216 -17.57 -87.82 42.11
CA TYR A 216 -18.20 -88.50 43.25
C TYR A 216 -19.73 -88.37 43.30
N SER A 217 -20.27 -87.16 43.12
CA SER A 217 -21.71 -86.87 43.29
C SER A 217 -22.53 -86.93 41.99
N ASN A 218 -21.99 -87.44 40.88
CA ASN A 218 -22.71 -87.49 39.60
C ASN A 218 -23.98 -88.30 39.74
N THR A 219 -25.14 -87.78 39.37
CA THR A 219 -26.38 -88.57 39.35
C THR A 219 -26.82 -88.79 37.90
N THR A 220 -27.13 -87.71 37.19
CA THR A 220 -27.67 -87.74 35.82
C THR A 220 -26.77 -87.09 34.77
N GLY A 221 -25.66 -86.47 35.19
CA GLY A 221 -24.71 -85.80 34.29
C GLY A 221 -24.07 -86.77 33.28
N LEU A 222 -23.89 -86.30 32.04
CA LEU A 222 -23.39 -87.11 30.91
C LEU A 222 -22.16 -86.48 30.24
N ALA A 223 -21.35 -87.33 29.59
CA ALA A 223 -20.17 -86.96 28.82
C ALA A 223 -19.16 -86.07 29.59
N ASN A 224 -18.97 -86.32 30.89
CA ASN A 224 -17.98 -85.63 31.70
C ASN A 224 -16.67 -86.41 31.79
N THR A 225 -15.53 -85.74 31.68
CA THR A 225 -14.20 -86.32 31.91
C THR A 225 -13.57 -85.70 33.16
N ALA A 226 -13.22 -86.50 34.16
CA ALA A 226 -12.63 -86.07 35.42
C ALA A 226 -11.38 -86.90 35.73
N ILE A 227 -10.21 -86.28 35.74
CA ILE A 227 -8.92 -86.94 35.98
C ILE A 227 -8.16 -86.16 37.04
N GLY A 228 -8.00 -86.75 38.22
CA GLY A 228 -7.37 -86.14 39.39
C GLY A 228 -8.17 -86.36 40.67
N MET A 229 -7.52 -86.13 41.82
CA MET A 229 -8.20 -86.24 43.11
C MET A 229 -9.29 -85.17 43.23
N LYS A 230 -10.53 -85.58 43.55
CA LYS A 230 -11.71 -84.71 43.74
C LYS A 230 -12.03 -83.81 42.53
N SER A 231 -11.62 -84.17 41.32
CA SER A 231 -12.05 -83.47 40.11
C SER A 231 -13.55 -83.69 39.88
N LEU A 232 -14.33 -82.63 39.60
CA LEU A 232 -15.80 -82.68 39.41
C LEU A 232 -16.57 -83.31 40.59
N TYR A 233 -16.10 -83.13 41.82
CA TYR A 233 -16.63 -83.81 43.02
C TYR A 233 -18.14 -83.60 43.25
N SER A 234 -18.64 -82.37 43.12
CA SER A 234 -20.04 -82.01 43.43
C SER A 234 -21.00 -82.07 42.23
N ASN A 235 -20.55 -82.54 41.06
CA ASN A 235 -21.36 -82.53 39.83
C ASN A 235 -22.59 -83.39 40.01
N SER A 236 -23.80 -82.83 39.94
CA SER A 236 -25.04 -83.62 40.09
C SER A 236 -25.70 -83.86 38.73
N THR A 237 -25.95 -82.79 37.98
CA THR A 237 -26.66 -82.81 36.67
C THR A 237 -25.85 -82.19 35.52
N GLY A 238 -24.67 -81.60 35.79
CA GLY A 238 -23.85 -80.96 34.77
C GLY A 238 -23.31 -81.95 33.72
N TYR A 239 -23.18 -81.48 32.48
CA TYR A 239 -22.76 -82.31 31.34
C TYR A 239 -21.73 -81.63 30.43
N PHE A 240 -21.00 -82.43 29.64
CA PHE A 240 -19.89 -82.00 28.77
C PHE A 240 -18.75 -81.27 29.50
N ASN A 241 -18.52 -81.54 30.78
CA ASN A 241 -17.42 -80.92 31.53
C ASN A 241 -16.14 -81.76 31.46
N THR A 242 -14.99 -81.12 31.27
CA THR A 242 -13.66 -81.75 31.31
C THR A 242 -12.84 -81.15 32.45
N ALA A 243 -12.43 -81.96 33.41
CA ALA A 243 -11.65 -81.57 34.58
C ALA A 243 -10.38 -82.43 34.69
N LEU A 244 -9.20 -81.83 34.52
CA LEU A 244 -7.91 -82.47 34.62
C LEU A 244 -7.05 -81.76 35.69
N GLY A 245 -6.94 -82.34 36.88
CA GLY A 245 -6.16 -81.78 37.98
C GLY A 245 -6.81 -81.98 39.35
N ASN A 246 -6.02 -81.77 40.40
CA ASN A 246 -6.52 -81.87 41.77
C ASN A 246 -7.57 -80.80 42.06
N SER A 247 -8.78 -81.22 42.43
CA SER A 247 -9.92 -80.35 42.74
C SER A 247 -10.32 -79.40 41.61
N ALA A 248 -10.01 -79.75 40.35
CA ALA A 248 -10.52 -79.02 39.18
C ALA A 248 -12.05 -79.19 39.10
N LEU A 249 -12.79 -78.09 38.90
CA LEU A 249 -14.26 -78.07 38.83
C LEU A 249 -14.96 -78.67 40.09
N TYR A 250 -14.32 -78.60 41.26
CA TYR A 250 -14.80 -79.24 42.49
C TYR A 250 -16.27 -78.89 42.85
N GLY A 251 -16.63 -77.61 42.77
CA GLY A 251 -17.94 -77.09 43.17
C GLY A 251 -19.04 -77.21 42.12
N ASN A 252 -18.79 -77.73 40.91
CA ASN A 252 -19.77 -77.75 39.82
C ASN A 252 -21.01 -78.51 40.25
N ILE A 253 -22.21 -77.89 40.23
CA ILE A 253 -23.47 -78.56 40.58
C ILE A 253 -24.22 -78.93 39.29
N SER A 254 -24.45 -77.92 38.44
CA SER A 254 -25.23 -78.03 37.21
C SER A 254 -24.62 -77.30 36.01
N GLY A 255 -23.37 -76.82 36.13
CA GLY A 255 -22.69 -76.12 35.04
C GLY A 255 -22.38 -77.04 33.86
N ILE A 256 -22.41 -76.48 32.66
CA ILE A 256 -22.35 -77.21 31.38
C ILE A 256 -21.15 -76.75 30.55
N GLY A 257 -20.46 -77.70 29.90
CA GLY A 257 -19.47 -77.40 28.87
C GLY A 257 -18.19 -76.73 29.38
N ASN A 258 -17.85 -76.88 30.66
CA ASN A 258 -16.67 -76.25 31.24
C ASN A 258 -15.41 -77.10 31.06
N GLN A 259 -14.28 -76.47 30.75
CA GLN A 259 -12.97 -77.11 30.60
C GLN A 259 -12.01 -76.57 31.66
N ALA A 260 -11.62 -77.39 32.64
CA ALA A 260 -10.70 -77.02 33.71
C ALA A 260 -9.47 -77.94 33.71
N MET A 261 -8.28 -77.37 33.53
CA MET A 261 -7.00 -78.10 33.55
C MET A 261 -6.01 -77.41 34.48
N GLY A 262 -5.71 -78.01 35.64
CA GLY A 262 -4.84 -77.43 36.65
C GLY A 262 -5.37 -77.65 38.07
N GLN A 263 -4.51 -77.46 39.06
CA GLN A 263 -4.92 -77.57 40.46
C GLN A 263 -5.89 -76.43 40.81
N GLN A 264 -7.06 -76.78 41.35
CA GLN A 264 -8.13 -75.84 41.72
C GLN A 264 -8.60 -74.89 40.58
N ALA A 265 -8.43 -75.28 39.32
CA ALA A 265 -9.02 -74.56 38.20
C ALA A 265 -10.56 -74.66 38.28
N LEU A 266 -11.26 -73.52 38.17
CA LEU A 266 -12.74 -73.44 38.28
C LEU A 266 -13.33 -74.02 39.59
N VAL A 267 -12.58 -74.01 40.70
CA VAL A 267 -12.93 -74.75 41.93
C VAL A 267 -14.30 -74.38 42.52
N SER A 268 -14.71 -73.12 42.44
CA SER A 268 -15.96 -72.62 43.04
C SER A 268 -17.16 -72.54 42.07
N ASN A 269 -17.06 -73.05 40.83
CA ASN A 269 -18.14 -72.91 39.85
C ASN A 269 -19.39 -73.67 40.30
N ASN A 270 -20.53 -73.01 40.50
CA ASN A 270 -21.79 -73.68 40.88
C ASN A 270 -22.63 -73.99 39.63
N THR A 271 -22.90 -72.94 38.84
CA THR A 271 -23.85 -72.97 37.70
C THR A 271 -23.31 -72.32 36.43
N GLY A 272 -22.07 -71.79 36.44
CA GLY A 272 -21.46 -71.17 35.27
C GLY A 272 -21.22 -72.16 34.13
N ASN A 273 -21.38 -71.69 32.90
CA ASN A 273 -21.36 -72.50 31.68
C ASN A 273 -20.29 -72.02 30.69
N PHE A 274 -19.78 -72.97 29.89
CA PHE A 274 -18.86 -72.74 28.77
C PHE A 274 -17.60 -71.95 29.15
N ASN A 275 -17.07 -72.17 30.36
CA ASN A 275 -15.84 -71.56 30.81
C ASN A 275 -14.63 -72.46 30.51
N ILE A 276 -13.51 -71.85 30.13
CA ILE A 276 -12.22 -72.53 29.93
C ILE A 276 -11.25 -71.99 30.98
N ALA A 277 -10.64 -72.85 31.79
CA ALA A 277 -9.63 -72.50 32.77
C ALA A 277 -8.46 -73.48 32.73
N ILE A 278 -7.31 -73.00 32.30
CA ILE A 278 -6.10 -73.81 32.14
C ILE A 278 -4.96 -73.14 32.92
N GLY A 279 -4.54 -73.77 34.00
CA GLY A 279 -3.53 -73.25 34.93
C GLY A 279 -3.99 -73.37 36.39
N PRO A 280 -3.06 -73.42 37.35
CA PRO A 280 -3.43 -73.45 38.76
C PRO A 280 -4.21 -72.18 39.16
N LEU A 281 -5.32 -72.37 39.88
CA LEU A 281 -6.25 -71.32 40.33
C LEU A 281 -6.85 -70.45 39.21
N ALA A 282 -6.72 -70.84 37.94
CA ALA A 282 -7.37 -70.15 36.84
C ALA A 282 -8.89 -70.17 37.06
N LEU A 283 -9.51 -68.99 37.02
CA LEU A 283 -10.93 -68.77 37.26
C LEU A 283 -11.47 -69.35 38.59
N GLY A 284 -10.63 -69.44 39.63
CA GLY A 284 -10.94 -70.16 40.86
C GLY A 284 -12.19 -69.70 41.61
N GLY A 285 -12.48 -68.39 41.60
CA GLY A 285 -13.62 -67.78 42.31
C GLY A 285 -14.94 -67.77 41.55
N ASN A 286 -15.01 -68.29 40.31
CA ASN A 286 -16.22 -68.21 39.48
C ASN A 286 -17.35 -68.97 40.14
N THR A 287 -18.52 -68.35 40.33
CA THR A 287 -19.70 -69.01 40.89
C THR A 287 -20.76 -69.23 39.82
N SER A 288 -21.07 -68.20 39.02
CA SER A 288 -22.09 -68.25 37.95
C SER A 288 -21.72 -67.51 36.66
N GLY A 289 -20.50 -66.97 36.56
CA GLY A 289 -20.01 -66.33 35.33
C GLY A 289 -19.92 -67.31 34.15
N ASN A 290 -20.28 -66.85 32.95
CA ASN A 290 -20.33 -67.67 31.73
C ASN A 290 -19.34 -67.18 30.68
N TYR A 291 -18.95 -68.09 29.77
CA TYR A 291 -18.14 -67.77 28.58
C TYR A 291 -16.78 -67.12 28.89
N ASN A 292 -16.21 -67.40 30.07
CA ASN A 292 -14.89 -66.89 30.42
C ASN A 292 -13.79 -67.84 29.96
N CYS A 293 -12.67 -67.30 29.49
CA CYS A 293 -11.50 -68.06 29.04
C CYS A 293 -10.26 -67.59 29.79
N ALA A 294 -9.74 -68.39 30.72
CA ALA A 294 -8.57 -68.10 31.54
C ALA A 294 -7.45 -69.13 31.26
N LEU A 295 -6.27 -68.66 30.89
CA LEU A 295 -5.08 -69.48 30.64
C LEU A 295 -3.87 -68.87 31.36
N GLY A 296 -3.40 -69.50 32.43
CA GLY A 296 -2.26 -69.04 33.21
C GLY A 296 -2.45 -69.22 34.72
N TYR A 297 -1.36 -69.04 35.48
CA TYR A 297 -1.41 -69.07 36.94
C TYR A 297 -2.20 -67.87 37.48
N GLU A 298 -3.24 -68.13 38.28
CA GLU A 298 -4.15 -67.12 38.87
C GLU A 298 -4.80 -66.16 37.84
N ALA A 299 -4.94 -66.58 36.58
CA ALA A 299 -5.66 -65.82 35.58
C ALA A 299 -7.15 -65.73 35.97
N LEU A 300 -7.68 -64.50 36.05
CA LEU A 300 -9.09 -64.20 36.34
C LEU A 300 -9.59 -64.85 37.66
N THR A 301 -8.71 -65.00 38.64
CA THR A 301 -8.92 -65.84 39.83
C THR A 301 -10.04 -65.37 40.77
N THR A 302 -10.36 -64.07 40.85
CA THR A 302 -11.40 -63.54 41.75
C THR A 302 -12.76 -63.32 41.06
N ASN A 303 -12.89 -63.64 39.78
CA ASN A 303 -14.13 -63.43 39.05
C ASN A 303 -15.23 -64.29 39.65
N THR A 304 -16.36 -63.73 40.06
CA THR A 304 -17.50 -64.45 40.64
C THR A 304 -18.63 -64.60 39.62
N THR A 305 -19.14 -63.48 39.10
CA THR A 305 -20.30 -63.44 38.19
C THR A 305 -20.01 -62.78 36.84
N GLY A 306 -18.82 -62.22 36.64
CA GLY A 306 -18.43 -61.60 35.36
C GLY A 306 -18.43 -62.62 34.21
N TYR A 307 -18.79 -62.17 33.02
CA TYR A 307 -18.97 -63.02 31.83
C TYR A 307 -18.19 -62.50 30.62
N SER A 308 -17.96 -63.38 29.64
CA SER A 308 -17.29 -63.08 28.37
C SER A 308 -15.92 -62.42 28.53
N ASN A 309 -15.15 -62.83 29.54
CA ASN A 309 -13.79 -62.32 29.75
C ASN A 309 -12.73 -63.27 29.20
N VAL A 310 -11.68 -62.72 28.60
CA VAL A 310 -10.51 -63.45 28.10
C VAL A 310 -9.28 -63.03 28.93
N ALA A 311 -8.62 -63.98 29.60
CA ALA A 311 -7.47 -63.74 30.47
C ALA A 311 -6.34 -64.73 30.18
N PHE A 312 -5.40 -64.37 29.31
CA PHE A 312 -4.25 -65.20 28.93
C PHE A 312 -2.97 -64.62 29.49
N GLY A 313 -2.34 -65.31 30.43
CA GLY A 313 -1.12 -64.89 31.09
C GLY A 313 -1.21 -65.01 32.60
N THR A 314 -0.04 -65.02 33.25
CA THR A 314 0.05 -65.04 34.71
C THR A 314 -0.64 -63.81 35.31
N LYS A 315 -1.60 -64.01 36.21
CA LYS A 315 -2.33 -62.95 36.93
C LYS A 315 -3.03 -61.92 36.01
N ALA A 316 -3.35 -62.28 34.77
CA ALA A 316 -4.20 -61.46 33.90
C ALA A 316 -5.60 -61.33 34.54
N LEU A 317 -6.15 -60.11 34.61
CA LEU A 317 -7.43 -59.80 35.27
C LEU A 317 -7.56 -60.31 36.71
N ARG A 318 -6.45 -60.36 37.48
CA ARG A 318 -6.44 -61.01 38.80
C ARG A 318 -7.49 -60.45 39.76
N MET A 319 -7.70 -59.13 39.81
CA MET A 319 -8.61 -58.47 40.75
C MET A 319 -10.05 -58.29 40.21
N ASN A 320 -10.34 -58.81 39.01
CA ASN A 320 -11.68 -58.69 38.44
C ASN A 320 -12.68 -59.55 39.24
N THR A 321 -13.80 -58.95 39.67
CA THR A 321 -14.83 -59.66 40.45
C THR A 321 -16.11 -59.89 39.64
N THR A 322 -16.78 -58.84 39.18
CA THR A 322 -18.10 -58.94 38.51
C THR A 322 -18.13 -58.33 37.11
N PHE A 323 -17.03 -57.74 36.64
CA PHE A 323 -16.98 -57.03 35.36
C PHE A 323 -16.81 -57.99 34.18
N SER A 324 -17.29 -57.55 33.02
CA SER A 324 -17.54 -58.40 31.85
C SER A 324 -17.04 -57.73 30.57
N ASN A 325 -16.88 -58.54 29.51
CA ASN A 325 -16.40 -58.12 28.19
C ASN A 325 -14.98 -57.52 28.23
N LEU A 326 -14.08 -58.18 28.95
CA LEU A 326 -12.68 -57.77 29.10
C LEU A 326 -11.75 -58.70 28.31
N VAL A 327 -10.72 -58.13 27.71
CA VAL A 327 -9.66 -58.90 27.05
C VAL A 327 -8.33 -58.55 27.71
N ALA A 328 -7.65 -59.53 28.27
CA ALA A 328 -6.35 -59.37 28.91
C ALA A 328 -5.41 -60.48 28.46
N VAL A 329 -4.41 -60.13 27.63
CA VAL A 329 -3.43 -61.07 27.09
C VAL A 329 -2.02 -60.56 27.43
N GLY A 330 -1.39 -61.16 28.43
CA GLY A 330 -0.06 -60.81 28.93
C GLY A 330 0.06 -61.01 30.44
N ASP A 331 1.30 -61.08 30.94
CA ASP A 331 1.55 -61.10 32.38
C ASP A 331 1.00 -59.82 33.04
N SER A 332 0.12 -60.00 34.01
CA SER A 332 -0.52 -58.93 34.79
C SER A 332 -1.24 -57.86 33.94
N ALA A 333 -1.76 -58.22 32.76
CA ALA A 333 -2.63 -57.33 31.99
C ALA A 333 -3.96 -57.10 32.74
N LEU A 334 -4.43 -55.85 32.81
CA LEU A 334 -5.64 -55.45 33.56
C LEU A 334 -5.67 -55.91 35.03
N TYR A 335 -4.52 -55.92 35.70
CA TYR A 335 -4.38 -56.53 37.04
C TYR A 335 -5.35 -55.97 38.09
N ASN A 336 -5.49 -54.64 38.20
CA ASN A 336 -6.31 -53.96 39.21
C ASN A 336 -7.75 -53.62 38.75
N ASN A 337 -8.17 -54.05 37.56
CA ASN A 337 -9.43 -53.63 36.93
C ASN A 337 -10.64 -53.91 37.84
N GLY A 338 -11.44 -52.88 38.12
CA GLY A 338 -12.63 -52.96 38.97
C GLY A 338 -12.40 -52.62 40.44
N THR A 339 -11.16 -52.37 40.88
CA THR A 339 -10.87 -52.03 42.28
C THR A 339 -11.47 -50.67 42.64
N GLY A 340 -12.44 -50.63 43.55
CA GLY A 340 -13.11 -49.39 43.96
C GLY A 340 -14.21 -48.91 43.01
N ALA A 341 -14.61 -49.71 42.02
CA ALA A 341 -15.71 -49.39 41.13
C ALA A 341 -17.06 -49.43 41.88
N THR A 342 -17.81 -48.32 41.82
CA THR A 342 -19.13 -48.16 42.46
C THR A 342 -20.29 -48.04 41.47
N LEU A 343 -20.00 -47.68 40.21
CA LEU A 343 -21.01 -47.45 39.18
C LEU A 343 -21.07 -48.59 38.17
N SER A 344 -22.23 -48.74 37.54
CA SER A 344 -22.48 -49.83 36.59
C SER A 344 -21.62 -49.74 35.34
N TYR A 345 -21.16 -48.58 34.88
CA TYR A 345 -20.36 -48.48 33.65
C TYR A 345 -18.85 -48.65 33.87
N HIS A 346 -18.35 -48.56 35.12
CA HIS A 346 -16.92 -48.67 35.41
C HIS A 346 -16.31 -50.01 34.99
N SER A 347 -15.05 -49.97 34.54
CA SER A 347 -14.18 -51.16 34.37
C SER A 347 -14.69 -52.21 33.38
N ARG A 348 -15.46 -51.79 32.37
CA ARG A 348 -15.98 -52.65 31.29
C ARG A 348 -15.32 -52.30 29.95
N PHE A 349 -15.39 -53.24 29.01
CA PHE A 349 -14.94 -53.05 27.62
C PHE A 349 -13.46 -52.67 27.46
N ASN A 350 -12.63 -52.96 28.46
CA ASN A 350 -11.19 -52.74 28.37
C ASN A 350 -10.51 -53.92 27.64
N THR A 351 -9.63 -53.57 26.69
CA THR A 351 -8.77 -54.51 25.96
C THR A 351 -7.31 -54.22 26.27
N ALA A 352 -6.57 -55.19 26.80
CA ALA A 352 -5.17 -55.11 27.16
C ALA A 352 -4.38 -56.27 26.56
N VAL A 353 -3.47 -56.00 25.65
CA VAL A 353 -2.61 -56.99 24.99
C VAL A 353 -1.14 -56.59 25.16
N GLY A 354 -0.45 -57.20 26.11
CA GLY A 354 0.92 -56.91 26.47
C GLY A 354 1.17 -57.09 27.96
N SER A 355 2.43 -57.37 28.34
CA SER A 355 2.76 -57.46 29.77
C SER A 355 2.55 -56.11 30.45
N LYS A 356 1.78 -56.11 31.54
CA LYS A 356 1.41 -54.95 32.34
C LYS A 356 0.69 -53.84 31.56
N ALA A 357 0.02 -54.17 30.45
CA ALA A 357 -0.90 -53.24 29.80
C ALA A 357 -2.11 -52.99 30.71
N LEU A 358 -2.51 -51.73 30.90
CA LEU A 358 -3.58 -51.30 31.82
C LEU A 358 -3.41 -51.84 33.26
N PHE A 359 -2.18 -51.95 33.76
CA PHE A 359 -1.88 -52.60 35.03
C PHE A 359 -2.62 -51.98 36.23
N THR A 360 -2.61 -50.65 36.37
CA THR A 360 -3.23 -49.97 37.50
C THR A 360 -4.70 -49.58 37.29
N ASN A 361 -5.31 -49.88 36.13
CA ASN A 361 -6.67 -49.45 35.82
C ASN A 361 -7.62 -49.86 36.95
N THR A 362 -8.30 -48.90 37.59
CA THR A 362 -9.21 -49.18 38.70
C THR A 362 -10.67 -49.06 38.29
N ILE A 363 -11.06 -47.94 37.69
CA ILE A 363 -12.45 -47.66 37.29
C ILE A 363 -12.63 -47.30 35.81
N GLY A 364 -11.55 -46.92 35.11
CA GLY A 364 -11.61 -46.55 33.69
C GLY A 364 -12.19 -47.64 32.80
N ASP A 365 -12.94 -47.23 31.79
CA ASP A 365 -13.70 -48.08 30.87
C ASP A 365 -13.41 -47.74 29.40
N GLU A 366 -13.72 -48.66 28.49
CA GLU A 366 -13.54 -48.51 27.03
C GLU A 366 -12.09 -48.22 26.59
N ASN A 367 -11.09 -48.64 27.37
CA ASN A 367 -9.67 -48.44 27.02
C ASN A 367 -9.14 -49.61 26.18
N THR A 368 -8.39 -49.30 25.12
CA THR A 368 -7.65 -50.28 24.31
C THR A 368 -6.16 -50.03 24.45
N ALA A 369 -5.41 -51.00 24.99
CA ALA A 369 -3.98 -50.93 25.22
C ALA A 369 -3.25 -52.14 24.62
N THR A 370 -2.40 -51.92 23.62
CA THR A 370 -1.58 -52.97 22.99
C THR A 370 -0.10 -52.59 23.04
N GLY A 371 0.71 -53.34 23.77
CA GLY A 371 2.15 -53.11 23.92
C GLY A 371 2.64 -53.31 25.36
N PHE A 372 3.96 -53.38 25.53
CA PHE A 372 4.57 -53.49 26.86
C PHE A 372 4.31 -52.20 27.65
N GLN A 373 3.64 -52.32 28.80
CA GLN A 373 3.30 -51.19 29.68
C GLN A 373 2.49 -50.06 29.00
N ALA A 374 1.71 -50.36 27.96
CA ALA A 374 0.76 -49.39 27.41
C ALA A 374 -0.33 -49.05 28.45
N LEU A 375 -0.65 -47.77 28.65
CA LEU A 375 -1.62 -47.30 29.66
C LEU A 375 -1.32 -47.81 31.09
N TYR A 376 -0.04 -47.94 31.45
CA TYR A 376 0.38 -48.60 32.70
C TYR A 376 -0.23 -47.99 33.96
N SER A 377 -0.22 -46.66 34.08
CA SER A 377 -0.68 -45.92 35.27
C SER A 377 -2.14 -45.45 35.23
N ASN A 378 -2.96 -45.93 34.28
CA ASN A 378 -4.37 -45.53 34.17
C ASN A 378 -5.10 -45.83 35.47
N VAL A 379 -5.87 -44.87 36.00
CA VAL A 379 -6.69 -45.06 37.20
C VAL A 379 -8.16 -44.99 36.79
N SER A 380 -8.60 -43.83 36.31
CA SER A 380 -9.99 -43.55 35.94
C SER A 380 -10.18 -43.00 34.52
N GLY A 381 -9.11 -42.91 33.73
CA GLY A 381 -9.20 -42.47 32.34
C GLY A 381 -9.99 -43.46 31.49
N SER A 382 -10.90 -42.95 30.65
CA SER A 382 -11.77 -43.78 29.80
C SER A 382 -11.55 -43.45 28.32
N ALA A 383 -11.97 -44.38 27.44
CA ALA A 383 -11.92 -44.23 25.98
C ALA A 383 -10.51 -43.92 25.41
N ASN A 384 -9.43 -44.37 26.07
CA ASN A 384 -8.07 -44.19 25.56
C ASN A 384 -7.64 -45.35 24.65
N CYS A 385 -6.94 -45.04 23.56
CA CYS A 385 -6.36 -45.99 22.62
C CYS A 385 -4.82 -45.89 22.65
N ALA A 386 -4.11 -46.87 23.19
CA ALA A 386 -2.64 -46.91 23.25
C ALA A 386 -2.08 -48.11 22.50
N PHE A 387 -1.27 -47.87 21.47
CA PHE A 387 -0.61 -48.88 20.66
C PHE A 387 0.89 -48.59 20.59
N GLY A 388 1.71 -49.39 21.28
CA GLY A 388 3.15 -49.18 21.35
C GLY A 388 3.74 -49.48 22.73
N VAL A 389 5.06 -49.52 22.81
CA VAL A 389 5.76 -49.67 24.10
C VAL A 389 5.60 -48.37 24.89
N LYS A 390 5.11 -48.46 26.12
CA LYS A 390 4.89 -47.31 27.02
C LYS A 390 4.05 -46.16 26.41
N ALA A 391 3.20 -46.45 25.43
CA ALA A 391 2.21 -45.47 24.96
C ALA A 391 1.25 -45.13 26.11
N LEU A 392 1.02 -43.83 26.38
CA LEU A 392 0.20 -43.34 27.50
C LEU A 392 0.63 -43.87 28.88
N TYR A 393 1.93 -44.09 29.11
CA TYR A 393 2.44 -44.76 30.32
C TYR A 393 1.97 -44.14 31.64
N THR A 394 2.02 -42.80 31.79
CA THR A 394 1.60 -42.11 33.03
C THR A 394 0.20 -41.51 32.99
N ASN A 395 -0.69 -41.93 32.07
CA ASN A 395 -2.09 -41.49 32.07
C ASN A 395 -2.76 -41.87 33.37
N THR A 396 -3.28 -40.92 34.16
CA THR A 396 -3.99 -41.22 35.42
C THR A 396 -5.50 -41.08 35.25
N THR A 397 -5.96 -39.90 34.82
CA THR A 397 -7.39 -39.55 34.66
C THR A 397 -7.74 -39.05 33.25
N GLY A 398 -6.75 -38.87 32.36
CA GLY A 398 -6.97 -38.39 31.00
C GLY A 398 -7.87 -39.34 30.19
N PHE A 399 -8.74 -38.78 29.37
CA PHE A 399 -9.72 -39.53 28.56
C PHE A 399 -9.66 -39.11 27.09
N ASP A 400 -10.23 -39.94 26.20
CA ASP A 400 -10.25 -39.71 24.74
C ASP A 400 -8.86 -39.49 24.10
N ASN A 401 -7.79 -40.06 24.66
CA ASN A 401 -6.46 -39.95 24.08
C ASN A 401 -6.16 -41.11 23.12
N VAL A 402 -5.59 -40.79 21.96
CA VAL A 402 -5.11 -41.77 20.98
C VAL A 402 -3.59 -41.66 20.92
N ALA A 403 -2.87 -42.74 21.20
CA ALA A 403 -1.42 -42.84 21.18
C ALA A 403 -0.98 -44.06 20.35
N PHE A 404 -0.30 -43.83 19.24
CA PHE A 404 0.26 -44.87 18.38
C PHE A 404 1.76 -44.64 18.17
N GLY A 405 2.62 -45.41 18.83
CA GLY A 405 4.07 -45.26 18.76
C GLY A 405 4.76 -45.58 20.09
N ASP A 406 6.08 -45.77 20.03
CA ASP A 406 6.91 -45.94 21.23
C ASP A 406 6.95 -44.62 22.02
N GLU A 407 6.60 -44.67 23.30
CA GLU A 407 6.54 -43.52 24.20
C GLU A 407 5.64 -42.35 23.71
N ALA A 408 4.68 -42.62 22.81
CA ALA A 408 3.68 -41.62 22.43
C ALA A 408 2.79 -41.26 23.64
N LEU A 409 2.63 -39.96 23.92
CA LEU A 409 1.93 -39.45 25.12
C LEU A 409 2.45 -40.03 26.45
N LEU A 410 3.75 -40.35 26.54
CA LEU A 410 4.36 -41.02 27.70
C LEU A 410 3.98 -40.39 29.04
N SER A 411 4.09 -39.06 29.15
CA SER A 411 3.91 -38.29 30.38
C SER A 411 2.57 -37.55 30.43
N ASN A 412 1.49 -38.09 29.85
CA ASN A 412 0.17 -37.46 29.89
C ASN A 412 -0.49 -37.70 31.25
N ASN A 413 -0.56 -36.73 32.16
CA ASN A 413 -1.09 -36.97 33.51
C ASN A 413 -2.63 -36.89 33.52
N THR A 414 -3.17 -35.75 33.08
CA THR A 414 -4.62 -35.47 33.04
C THR A 414 -5.10 -34.88 31.71
N GLY A 415 -4.22 -34.78 30.71
CA GLY A 415 -4.58 -34.29 29.37
C GLY A 415 -5.62 -35.18 28.69
N TYR A 416 -6.53 -34.58 27.92
CA TYR A 416 -7.62 -35.29 27.27
C TYR A 416 -7.79 -34.85 25.81
N ALA A 417 -8.43 -35.71 25.01
CA ALA A 417 -8.66 -35.49 23.58
C ALA A 417 -7.38 -35.18 22.78
N ASN A 418 -6.26 -35.82 23.11
CA ASN A 418 -5.01 -35.69 22.35
C ASN A 418 -4.83 -36.87 21.37
N THR A 419 -4.36 -36.58 20.17
CA THR A 419 -4.00 -37.59 19.16
C THR A 419 -2.50 -37.54 18.91
N ALA A 420 -1.78 -38.61 19.25
CA ALA A 420 -0.34 -38.77 19.06
C ALA A 420 -0.06 -40.00 18.19
N THR A 421 0.63 -39.81 17.07
CA THR A 421 1.03 -40.88 16.15
C THR A 421 2.49 -40.67 15.77
N GLY A 422 3.36 -41.66 16.02
CA GLY A 422 4.81 -41.53 15.87
C GLY A 422 5.56 -41.78 17.19
N VAL A 423 6.87 -42.03 17.07
CA VAL A 423 7.75 -42.23 18.23
C VAL A 423 7.86 -40.92 19.01
N GLN A 424 7.65 -40.97 20.32
CA GLN A 424 7.76 -39.82 21.23
C GLN A 424 6.89 -38.60 20.85
N ALA A 425 5.85 -38.78 20.02
CA ALA A 425 4.88 -37.75 19.74
C ALA A 425 4.15 -37.37 21.05
N LEU A 426 4.06 -36.07 21.37
CA LEU A 426 3.50 -35.54 22.62
C LEU A 426 4.09 -36.14 23.90
N ARG A 427 5.38 -36.54 23.90
CA ARG A 427 5.99 -37.27 25.03
C ARG A 427 5.76 -36.60 26.40
N ASN A 428 5.88 -35.28 26.51
CA ASN A 428 5.84 -34.56 27.79
C ASN A 428 4.49 -33.87 28.12
N ASN A 429 3.38 -34.29 27.51
CA ASN A 429 2.04 -33.66 27.61
C ASN A 429 1.32 -33.81 28.95
N SER A 430 1.79 -33.18 30.02
CA SER A 430 1.21 -33.30 31.37
C SER A 430 -0.31 -33.03 31.46
N THR A 431 -0.77 -31.85 31.03
CA THR A 431 -2.19 -31.43 31.12
C THR A 431 -2.76 -30.85 29.82
N GLY A 432 -1.97 -30.79 28.75
CA GLY A 432 -2.41 -30.27 27.46
C GLY A 432 -3.58 -31.06 26.86
N ARG A 433 -4.45 -30.37 26.14
CA ARG A 433 -5.70 -30.91 25.58
C ARG A 433 -5.89 -30.52 24.12
N PHE A 434 -6.67 -31.33 23.38
CA PHE A 434 -7.01 -31.08 21.98
C PHE A 434 -5.79 -30.93 21.05
N ASN A 435 -4.67 -31.57 21.39
CA ASN A 435 -3.46 -31.51 20.58
C ASN A 435 -3.39 -32.69 19.61
N THR A 436 -2.93 -32.43 18.38
CA THR A 436 -2.66 -33.46 17.38
C THR A 436 -1.17 -33.45 17.04
N GLY A 437 -0.45 -34.53 17.34
CA GLY A 437 0.94 -34.75 16.96
C GLY A 437 1.06 -35.98 16.06
N ASN A 438 1.56 -35.79 14.85
CA ASN A 438 1.80 -36.87 13.90
C ASN A 438 3.20 -36.76 13.32
N GLY A 439 4.12 -37.62 13.77
CA GLY A 439 5.53 -37.61 13.39
C GLY A 439 6.44 -37.97 14.57
N ASP A 440 7.69 -38.32 14.26
CA ASP A 440 8.71 -38.57 15.26
C ASP A 440 9.01 -37.28 16.05
N ALA A 441 8.91 -37.34 17.38
CA ALA A 441 9.05 -36.22 18.30
C ALA A 441 8.20 -34.97 17.96
N ALA A 442 7.06 -35.15 17.28
CA ALA A 442 6.10 -34.07 17.06
C ALA A 442 5.54 -33.59 18.42
N LEU A 443 5.62 -32.28 18.68
CA LEU A 443 5.11 -31.65 19.90
C LEU A 443 5.75 -32.19 21.20
N PHE A 444 7.01 -32.61 21.13
CA PHE A 444 7.72 -33.38 22.17
C PHE A 444 7.64 -32.79 23.59
N ASN A 445 7.89 -31.49 23.76
CA ASN A 445 7.97 -30.84 25.07
C ASN A 445 6.66 -30.18 25.57
N ASN A 446 5.54 -30.37 24.87
CA ASN A 446 4.30 -29.70 25.25
C ASN A 446 3.88 -30.17 26.64
N ASN A 447 3.77 -29.27 27.63
CA ASN A 447 3.42 -29.57 29.02
C ASN A 447 1.95 -29.23 29.30
N THR A 448 1.53 -28.00 28.99
CA THR A 448 0.16 -27.50 29.26
C THR A 448 -0.51 -26.85 28.04
N GLY A 449 0.18 -26.75 26.90
CA GLY A 449 -0.36 -26.13 25.69
C GLY A 449 -1.57 -26.89 25.13
N TYR A 450 -2.50 -26.17 24.51
CA TYR A 450 -3.74 -26.73 23.99
C TYR A 450 -4.03 -26.32 22.54
N SER A 451 -4.85 -27.12 21.85
CA SER A 451 -5.29 -26.87 20.47
C SER A 451 -4.13 -26.70 19.48
N ASN A 452 -3.04 -27.43 19.66
CA ASN A 452 -1.90 -27.41 18.76
C ASN A 452 -1.97 -28.56 17.74
N VAL A 453 -1.60 -28.28 16.50
CA VAL A 453 -1.47 -29.26 15.41
C VAL A 453 -0.01 -29.31 14.98
N ALA A 454 0.64 -30.46 15.14
CA ALA A 454 1.99 -30.73 14.68
C ALA A 454 2.01 -31.98 13.79
N VAL A 455 2.39 -31.83 12.53
CA VAL A 455 2.48 -32.92 11.56
C VAL A 455 3.83 -32.86 10.86
N GLY A 456 4.67 -33.86 11.05
CA GLY A 456 6.05 -33.91 10.56
C GLY A 456 7.02 -34.30 11.65
N MET A 457 8.19 -34.79 11.25
CA MET A 457 9.29 -35.02 12.18
C MET A 457 9.60 -33.70 12.89
N GLU A 458 9.68 -33.75 14.22
CA GLU A 458 10.22 -32.64 15.00
C GLU A 458 9.38 -31.34 14.92
N ALA A 459 8.16 -31.39 14.37
CA ALA A 459 7.27 -30.23 14.32
C ALA A 459 6.90 -29.78 15.76
N LEU A 460 7.06 -28.50 16.06
CA LEU A 460 6.73 -27.89 17.35
C LEU A 460 7.50 -28.46 18.58
N PHE A 461 8.71 -28.97 18.36
CA PHE A 461 9.47 -29.75 19.36
C PHE A 461 9.67 -29.06 20.72
N SER A 462 10.03 -27.77 20.74
CA SER A 462 10.36 -27.04 21.98
C SER A 462 9.15 -26.36 22.64
N ASN A 463 7.94 -26.57 22.12
CA ASN A 463 6.75 -25.94 22.69
C ASN A 463 6.49 -26.49 24.10
N THR A 464 6.37 -25.62 25.10
CA THR A 464 6.11 -26.03 26.50
C THR A 464 4.69 -25.72 26.94
N THR A 465 4.25 -24.47 26.82
CA THR A 465 2.95 -24.02 27.36
C THR A 465 2.07 -23.31 26.34
N ARG A 466 2.52 -23.20 25.08
CA ARG A 466 1.86 -22.37 24.06
C ARG A 466 0.75 -23.12 23.35
N SER A 467 -0.21 -22.35 22.86
CA SER A 467 -1.48 -22.84 22.34
C SER A 467 -1.83 -22.23 20.99
N ASN A 468 -2.79 -22.85 20.30
CA ASN A 468 -3.32 -22.42 19.01
C ASN A 468 -2.25 -22.37 17.91
N LEU A 469 -1.33 -23.34 17.90
CA LEU A 469 -0.25 -23.42 16.93
C LEU A 469 -0.55 -24.45 15.83
N VAL A 470 -0.17 -24.12 14.61
CA VAL A 470 -0.21 -25.05 13.47
C VAL A 470 1.19 -25.20 12.91
N ALA A 471 1.74 -26.41 12.93
CA ALA A 471 3.05 -26.77 12.40
C ALA A 471 2.92 -28.00 11.50
N VAL A 472 3.08 -27.84 10.20
CA VAL A 472 3.01 -28.93 9.22
C VAL A 472 4.29 -28.93 8.39
N GLY A 473 5.18 -29.88 8.63
CA GLY A 473 6.48 -30.01 7.98
C GLY A 473 7.61 -30.32 8.96
N ASP A 474 8.70 -30.85 8.42
CA ASP A 474 9.94 -31.12 9.16
C ASP A 474 10.45 -29.88 9.90
N SER A 475 10.59 -30.00 11.23
CA SER A 475 11.06 -28.96 12.16
C SER A 475 10.31 -27.61 12.03
N ALA A 476 9.05 -27.61 11.59
CA ALA A 476 8.23 -26.40 11.59
C ALA A 476 8.02 -25.91 13.04
N LEU A 477 8.23 -24.61 13.30
CA LEU A 477 8.10 -24.01 14.65
C LEU A 477 8.97 -24.69 15.75
N TRP A 478 10.13 -25.23 15.38
CA TRP A 478 11.01 -25.99 16.27
C TRP A 478 11.35 -25.30 17.61
N ASN A 479 11.71 -24.02 17.59
CA ASN A 479 12.11 -23.25 18.79
C ASN A 479 10.96 -22.47 19.47
N ASN A 480 9.71 -22.67 19.03
CA ASN A 480 8.59 -21.83 19.46
C ASN A 480 8.35 -21.92 20.97
N GLY A 481 8.43 -20.77 21.65
CA GLY A 481 8.23 -20.65 23.10
C GLY A 481 9.51 -20.63 23.93
N ILE A 482 10.70 -20.77 23.32
CA ILE A 482 11.97 -20.65 24.05
C ILE A 482 12.15 -19.20 24.52
N GLY A 483 12.39 -18.99 25.82
CA GLY A 483 12.61 -17.67 26.41
C GLY A 483 11.34 -16.83 26.60
N ALA A 484 10.17 -17.42 26.35
CA ALA A 484 8.91 -16.70 26.37
C ALA A 484 8.40 -16.47 27.82
N LEU A 485 8.21 -15.21 28.20
CA LEU A 485 7.93 -14.77 29.57
C LEU A 485 6.45 -14.43 29.80
N SER A 486 5.74 -14.05 28.73
CA SER A 486 4.33 -13.68 28.73
C SER A 486 3.45 -14.82 28.18
N ALA A 487 2.17 -14.80 28.54
CA ALA A 487 1.15 -15.68 27.95
C ALA A 487 0.87 -15.38 26.47
N PHE A 488 1.25 -14.19 25.98
CA PHE A 488 1.06 -13.76 24.60
C PHE A 488 2.26 -14.08 23.70
N ASP A 489 3.41 -14.44 24.27
CA ASP A 489 4.60 -14.76 23.49
C ASP A 489 4.42 -16.11 22.80
N ALA A 490 4.83 -16.22 21.53
CA ALA A 490 4.89 -17.46 20.77
C ALA A 490 3.54 -18.21 20.63
N VAL A 491 2.42 -17.48 20.60
CA VAL A 491 1.07 -18.04 20.37
C VAL A 491 0.58 -17.72 18.96
N GLU A 492 -0.41 -18.50 18.50
CA GLU A 492 -1.15 -18.22 17.25
C GLU A 492 -0.27 -18.10 15.99
N ASN A 493 0.82 -18.87 15.95
CA ASN A 493 1.67 -19.02 14.77
C ASN A 493 1.20 -20.19 13.91
N THR A 494 1.17 -19.98 12.59
CA THR A 494 0.90 -20.99 11.57
C THR A 494 2.13 -21.18 10.70
N ALA A 495 2.68 -22.39 10.65
CA ALA A 495 3.83 -22.78 9.86
C ALA A 495 3.51 -24.04 9.03
N ILE A 496 3.51 -23.91 7.71
CA ILE A 496 3.24 -24.99 6.76
C ILE A 496 4.40 -25.06 5.77
N GLY A 497 5.29 -26.03 5.93
CA GLY A 497 6.49 -26.26 5.13
C GLY A 497 7.69 -26.62 6.00
N SER A 498 8.67 -27.32 5.42
CA SER A 498 9.91 -27.67 6.14
C SER A 498 10.66 -26.40 6.56
N LYS A 499 11.01 -26.33 7.86
CA LYS A 499 11.72 -25.24 8.52
C LYS A 499 11.04 -23.86 8.42
N ALA A 500 9.73 -23.85 8.21
CA ALA A 500 8.93 -22.64 8.36
C ALA A 500 8.93 -22.21 9.84
N LEU A 501 9.25 -20.93 10.11
CA LEU A 501 9.36 -20.36 11.47
C LEU A 501 10.29 -21.15 12.42
N PHE A 502 11.32 -21.80 11.87
CA PHE A 502 12.21 -22.69 12.64
C PHE A 502 12.81 -22.03 13.90
N ALA A 503 13.35 -20.81 13.77
CA ALA A 503 14.00 -20.10 14.86
C ALA A 503 13.05 -19.30 15.77
N ASN A 504 11.73 -19.32 15.50
CA ASN A 504 10.77 -18.48 16.23
C ASN A 504 10.83 -18.80 17.71
N SER A 505 11.14 -17.80 18.55
CA SER A 505 11.27 -17.99 19.99
C SER A 505 10.08 -17.38 20.72
N ILE A 506 9.82 -16.09 20.52
CA ILE A 506 8.75 -15.34 21.19
C ILE A 506 7.78 -14.63 20.22
N GLY A 507 8.09 -14.56 18.93
CA GLY A 507 7.22 -13.94 17.92
C GLY A 507 5.84 -14.61 17.85
N PHE A 508 4.78 -13.82 17.70
CA PHE A 508 3.38 -14.27 17.70
C PHE A 508 2.64 -13.77 16.45
N TRP A 509 1.48 -14.37 16.13
CA TRP A 509 0.67 -14.02 14.95
C TRP A 509 1.39 -14.12 13.61
N ASN A 510 2.39 -15.01 13.49
CA ASN A 510 3.09 -15.22 12.24
C ASN A 510 2.42 -16.33 11.41
N THR A 511 2.23 -16.08 10.12
CA THR A 511 1.77 -17.07 9.14
C THR A 511 2.87 -17.32 8.12
N ALA A 512 3.34 -18.56 8.00
CA ALA A 512 4.45 -18.95 7.14
C ALA A 512 4.05 -20.19 6.33
N THR A 513 3.94 -20.06 5.00
CA THR A 513 3.62 -21.18 4.11
C THR A 513 4.66 -21.29 2.99
N GLY A 514 5.41 -22.40 2.96
CA GLY A 514 6.47 -22.66 1.98
C GLY A 514 7.76 -23.17 2.62
N PHE A 515 8.75 -23.50 1.78
CA PHE A 515 10.07 -23.93 2.26
C PHE A 515 10.84 -22.75 2.86
N LYS A 516 11.36 -22.93 4.08
CA LYS A 516 12.21 -21.94 4.77
C LYS A 516 11.65 -20.51 4.82
N VAL A 517 10.34 -20.37 4.99
CA VAL A 517 9.70 -19.07 5.23
C VAL A 517 9.93 -18.64 6.67
N LEU A 518 10.32 -17.37 6.87
CA LEU A 518 10.55 -16.82 8.22
C LEU A 518 11.50 -17.66 9.09
N THR A 519 12.44 -18.40 8.47
CA THR A 519 13.30 -19.36 9.19
C THR A 519 14.14 -18.73 10.28
N ALA A 520 14.61 -17.49 10.10
CA ALA A 520 15.43 -16.77 11.06
C ALA A 520 14.63 -15.94 12.09
N ASN A 521 13.30 -15.91 12.00
CA ASN A 521 12.46 -15.08 12.88
C ASN A 521 12.65 -15.53 14.31
N THR A 522 12.98 -14.63 15.23
CA THR A 522 13.08 -14.93 16.66
C THR A 522 11.96 -14.22 17.43
N GLU A 523 11.81 -12.91 17.19
CA GLU A 523 10.92 -12.03 17.97
C GLU A 523 9.86 -11.33 17.11
N GLY A 524 10.02 -11.32 15.78
CA GLY A 524 9.10 -10.62 14.88
C GLY A 524 7.69 -11.17 14.96
N SER A 525 6.70 -10.27 15.02
CA SER A 525 5.28 -10.63 15.18
C SER A 525 4.41 -10.12 14.03
N GLY A 526 3.31 -10.81 13.76
CA GLY A 526 2.35 -10.41 12.74
C GLY A 526 2.86 -10.50 11.30
N ASN A 527 3.87 -11.34 11.03
CA ASN A 527 4.42 -11.49 9.68
C ASN A 527 3.67 -12.55 8.87
N SER A 528 3.42 -12.27 7.61
CA SER A 528 2.75 -13.16 6.65
C SER A 528 3.69 -13.47 5.48
N GLY A 529 4.23 -14.69 5.43
CA GLY A 529 5.14 -15.16 4.39
C GLY A 529 4.56 -16.32 3.58
N PHE A 530 4.57 -16.20 2.26
CA PHE A 530 4.08 -17.22 1.34
C PHE A 530 5.06 -17.42 0.17
N GLY A 531 5.59 -18.64 -0.02
CA GLY A 531 6.55 -18.99 -1.09
C GLY A 531 7.87 -19.57 -0.56
N ASP A 532 8.79 -19.94 -1.44
CA ASP A 532 10.12 -20.43 -1.02
C ASP A 532 11.03 -19.26 -0.59
N GLY A 533 11.51 -19.29 0.65
CA GLY A 533 12.46 -18.30 1.19
C GLY A 533 11.88 -16.89 1.38
N ALA A 534 10.56 -16.72 1.42
CA ALA A 534 9.94 -15.45 1.76
C ALA A 534 10.28 -15.05 3.20
N LEU A 535 10.68 -13.79 3.43
CA LEU A 535 11.07 -13.28 4.77
C LEU A 535 12.16 -14.13 5.48
N LYS A 536 12.97 -14.88 4.74
CA LYS A 536 13.85 -15.91 5.29
C LYS A 536 14.79 -15.42 6.40
N SER A 537 15.34 -14.22 6.25
CA SER A 537 16.32 -13.63 7.19
C SER A 537 15.70 -12.72 8.25
N ASN A 538 14.37 -12.57 8.29
CA ASN A 538 13.68 -11.71 9.27
C ASN A 538 14.05 -12.14 10.68
N ILE A 539 14.56 -11.24 11.51
CA ILE A 539 14.93 -11.53 12.91
C ILE A 539 13.84 -10.99 13.85
N SER A 540 13.62 -9.67 13.81
CA SER A 540 12.67 -8.96 14.69
C SER A 540 11.69 -8.04 13.95
N GLY A 541 11.80 -7.95 12.62
CA GLY A 541 10.86 -7.19 11.79
C GLY A 541 9.43 -7.68 11.99
N SER A 542 8.48 -6.75 12.13
CA SER A 542 7.09 -7.07 12.46
C SER A 542 6.10 -6.51 11.42
N SER A 543 4.94 -7.14 11.34
CA SER A 543 3.83 -6.74 10.44
C SER A 543 4.22 -6.67 8.96
N ASN A 544 5.10 -7.58 8.50
CA ASN A 544 5.50 -7.66 7.10
C ASN A 544 4.64 -8.68 6.33
N THR A 545 4.32 -8.37 5.07
CA THR A 545 3.67 -9.31 4.14
C THR A 545 4.61 -9.59 2.97
N ALA A 546 5.00 -10.85 2.77
CA ALA A 546 5.86 -11.28 1.66
C ALA A 546 5.24 -12.46 0.92
N VAL A 547 4.98 -12.29 -0.37
CA VAL A 547 4.38 -13.31 -1.24
C VAL A 547 5.23 -13.48 -2.50
N GLY A 548 5.74 -14.69 -2.72
CA GLY A 548 6.56 -15.04 -3.90
C GLY A 548 7.93 -15.61 -3.54
N LEU A 549 8.61 -16.15 -4.56
CA LEU A 549 9.95 -16.72 -4.43
C LEU A 549 10.94 -15.66 -3.94
N MET A 550 11.58 -15.91 -2.80
CA MET A 550 12.57 -15.04 -2.15
C MET A 550 12.10 -13.58 -1.98
N SER A 551 10.80 -13.35 -1.86
CA SER A 551 10.25 -12.03 -1.58
C SER A 551 10.70 -11.57 -0.19
N MET A 552 11.27 -10.37 -0.10
CA MET A 552 11.77 -9.78 1.15
C MET A 552 12.77 -10.69 1.92
N ASN A 553 13.64 -11.42 1.21
CA ASN A 553 14.44 -12.49 1.80
C ASN A 553 15.54 -12.03 2.79
N ALA A 554 16.02 -10.79 2.68
CA ALA A 554 17.13 -10.26 3.47
C ALA A 554 16.69 -9.34 4.63
N ASN A 555 15.38 -9.17 4.86
CA ASN A 555 14.88 -8.30 5.93
C ASN A 555 15.42 -8.76 7.27
N LEU A 556 16.02 -7.86 8.06
CA LEU A 556 16.52 -8.19 9.39
C LEU A 556 15.57 -7.62 10.45
N THR A 557 15.30 -6.32 10.38
CA THR A 557 14.52 -5.56 11.38
C THR A 557 13.41 -4.69 10.79
N GLY A 558 13.33 -4.58 9.46
CA GLY A 558 12.33 -3.76 8.77
C GLY A 558 10.90 -4.22 9.09
N SER A 559 10.00 -3.28 9.27
CA SER A 559 8.61 -3.52 9.68
C SER A 559 7.60 -2.81 8.77
N PHE A 560 6.37 -3.31 8.77
CA PHE A 560 5.25 -2.78 7.98
C PHE A 560 5.50 -2.76 6.47
N ASN A 561 6.28 -3.72 5.94
CA ASN A 561 6.56 -3.80 4.52
C ASN A 561 5.61 -4.78 3.81
N ILE A 562 5.28 -4.49 2.55
CA ILE A 562 4.53 -5.36 1.64
C ILE A 562 5.44 -5.67 0.45
N ALA A 563 5.69 -6.95 0.18
CA ALA A 563 6.48 -7.41 -0.96
C ALA A 563 5.76 -8.56 -1.70
N VAL A 564 5.28 -8.30 -2.91
CA VAL A 564 4.54 -9.28 -3.71
C VAL A 564 5.21 -9.44 -5.07
N GLY A 565 5.77 -10.61 -5.34
CA GLY A 565 6.50 -10.92 -6.55
C GLY A 565 7.81 -11.66 -6.27
N THR A 566 8.44 -12.15 -7.33
CA THR A 566 9.74 -12.83 -7.22
C THR A 566 10.82 -11.79 -6.90
N VAL A 567 11.51 -11.99 -5.77
CA VAL A 567 12.57 -11.12 -5.23
C VAL A 567 12.16 -9.64 -5.08
N ALA A 568 10.86 -9.38 -4.90
CA ALA A 568 10.38 -8.05 -4.54
C ALA A 568 10.96 -7.65 -3.17
N LEU A 569 11.46 -6.42 -3.05
CA LEU A 569 12.09 -5.91 -1.84
C LEU A 569 13.25 -6.80 -1.30
N GLY A 570 13.97 -7.48 -2.21
CA GLY A 570 14.88 -8.57 -1.86
C GLY A 570 15.95 -8.22 -0.82
N LEU A 571 16.67 -7.12 -0.99
CA LEU A 571 17.81 -6.76 -0.15
C LEU A 571 17.48 -5.84 1.05
N ASN A 572 16.20 -5.66 1.39
CA ASN A 572 15.81 -4.82 2.52
C ASN A 572 16.41 -5.37 3.79
N GLN A 573 17.09 -4.53 4.59
CA GLN A 573 17.68 -4.91 5.86
C GLN A 573 16.87 -4.29 7.01
N SER A 574 16.60 -2.98 6.94
CA SER A 574 15.93 -2.23 8.01
C SER A 574 14.86 -1.23 7.53
N GLY A 575 14.65 -1.11 6.22
CA GLY A 575 13.66 -0.20 5.64
C GLY A 575 12.24 -0.54 6.11
N ASN A 576 11.45 0.49 6.42
CA ASN A 576 10.09 0.35 6.96
C ASN A 576 9.03 0.93 6.01
N ARG A 577 7.79 0.44 6.12
CA ARG A 577 6.61 1.00 5.42
C ARG A 577 6.75 1.04 3.89
N ASN A 578 7.46 0.07 3.31
CA ASN A 578 7.63 -0.03 1.87
C ASN A 578 6.57 -0.93 1.23
N VAL A 579 6.14 -0.60 0.02
CA VAL A 579 5.23 -1.40 -0.80
C VAL A 579 5.92 -1.74 -2.11
N ALA A 580 6.31 -2.99 -2.32
CA ALA A 580 6.95 -3.48 -3.53
C ALA A 580 6.08 -4.55 -4.19
N ILE A 581 5.58 -4.31 -5.40
CA ILE A 581 4.75 -5.25 -6.14
C ILE A 581 5.29 -5.42 -7.55
N GLY A 582 5.73 -6.62 -7.90
CA GLY A 582 6.32 -6.95 -9.21
C GLY A 582 7.69 -7.63 -9.11
N LEU A 583 8.14 -8.23 -10.21
CA LEU A 583 9.46 -8.85 -10.30
C LEU A 583 10.56 -7.78 -10.13
N ASN A 584 11.45 -8.01 -9.15
CA ASN A 584 12.56 -7.12 -8.79
C ASN A 584 12.15 -5.67 -8.47
N ALA A 585 10.88 -5.44 -8.08
CA ALA A 585 10.47 -4.15 -7.54
C ALA A 585 11.25 -3.86 -6.26
N MET A 586 11.91 -2.70 -6.19
CA MET A 586 12.72 -2.25 -5.05
C MET A 586 13.81 -3.23 -4.60
N TYR A 587 14.42 -3.97 -5.53
CA TYR A 587 15.35 -5.05 -5.22
C TYR A 587 16.52 -4.64 -4.31
N GLN A 588 17.18 -3.50 -4.59
CA GLN A 588 18.36 -3.05 -3.83
C GLN A 588 18.06 -2.16 -2.61
N ASN A 589 16.79 -2.05 -2.19
CA ASN A 589 16.44 -1.26 -1.01
C ASN A 589 17.11 -1.86 0.20
N LEU A 590 18.06 -1.16 0.84
CA LEU A 590 18.72 -1.61 2.07
C LEU A 590 17.97 -1.05 3.28
N ASN A 591 17.87 0.28 3.33
CA ASN A 591 17.35 1.03 4.49
C ASN A 591 16.31 2.09 4.10
N GLY A 592 15.98 2.22 2.81
CA GLY A 592 14.97 3.18 2.34
C GLY A 592 13.60 2.87 2.92
N SER A 593 12.87 3.90 3.33
CA SER A 593 11.58 3.75 4.01
C SER A 593 10.48 4.54 3.31
N SER A 594 9.23 4.11 3.50
CA SER A 594 8.04 4.78 2.96
C SER A 594 8.03 4.90 1.43
N ASN A 595 8.60 3.93 0.71
CA ASN A 595 8.57 3.91 -0.75
C ASN A 595 7.49 2.95 -1.28
N THR A 596 6.86 3.33 -2.39
CA THR A 596 5.87 2.52 -3.11
C THR A 596 6.38 2.25 -4.52
N GLY A 597 6.77 1.01 -4.82
CA GLY A 597 7.18 0.54 -6.14
C GLY A 597 6.23 -0.53 -6.67
N ILE A 598 5.50 -0.25 -7.76
CA ILE A 598 4.56 -1.18 -8.37
C ILE A 598 4.89 -1.32 -9.88
N GLY A 599 5.38 -2.48 -10.28
CA GLY A 599 5.74 -2.81 -11.66
C GLY A 599 7.08 -3.53 -11.78
N TYR A 600 7.45 -3.89 -13.00
CA TYR A 600 8.70 -4.57 -13.31
C TYR A 600 9.90 -3.62 -13.11
N TYR A 601 10.81 -3.96 -12.18
CA TYR A 601 12.03 -3.19 -11.90
C TYR A 601 11.80 -1.72 -11.50
N THR A 602 10.69 -1.42 -10.81
CA THR A 602 10.51 -0.08 -10.20
C THR A 602 11.48 0.13 -9.05
N LEU A 603 12.06 1.33 -8.92
CA LEU A 603 12.99 1.68 -7.84
C LEU A 603 14.14 0.66 -7.64
N TYR A 604 14.57 0.01 -8.71
CA TYR A 604 15.45 -1.16 -8.66
C TYR A 604 16.75 -0.91 -7.87
N SER A 605 17.42 0.21 -8.13
CA SER A 605 18.71 0.57 -7.51
C SER A 605 18.58 1.36 -6.21
N ASN A 606 17.36 1.60 -5.69
CA ASN A 606 17.16 2.46 -4.52
C ASN A 606 17.75 1.76 -3.30
N SER A 607 18.82 2.27 -2.69
CA SER A 607 19.45 1.75 -1.49
C SER A 607 18.93 2.39 -0.20
N SER A 608 18.70 3.71 -0.20
CA SER A 608 18.33 4.47 1.00
C SER A 608 17.37 5.65 0.75
N GLY A 609 16.92 5.86 -0.49
CA GLY A 609 15.92 6.89 -0.79
C GLY A 609 14.60 6.60 -0.07
N TYR A 610 13.87 7.65 0.27
CA TYR A 610 12.62 7.57 1.04
C TYR A 610 11.49 8.38 0.40
N SER A 611 10.25 8.02 0.74
CA SER A 611 9.05 8.72 0.26
C SER A 611 8.95 8.81 -1.26
N ASN A 612 9.37 7.76 -1.97
CA ASN A 612 9.27 7.70 -3.43
C ASN A 612 8.06 6.87 -3.88
N VAL A 613 7.38 7.31 -4.93
CA VAL A 613 6.29 6.58 -5.60
C VAL A 613 6.73 6.26 -7.03
N ALA A 614 6.76 4.98 -7.39
CA ALA A 614 7.10 4.47 -8.71
C ALA A 614 6.04 3.48 -9.19
N LEU A 615 5.32 3.80 -10.27
CA LEU A 615 4.29 2.95 -10.88
C LEU A 615 4.58 2.79 -12.38
N GLY A 616 4.83 1.56 -12.83
CA GLY A 616 5.09 1.25 -14.25
C GLY A 616 6.35 0.41 -14.46
N ILE A 617 6.75 0.21 -15.71
CA ILE A 617 7.98 -0.54 -16.03
C ILE A 617 9.18 0.38 -15.86
N LYS A 618 10.17 -0.02 -15.06
CA LYS A 618 11.45 0.71 -14.88
C LYS A 618 11.30 2.18 -14.46
N ALA A 619 10.20 2.55 -13.79
CA ALA A 619 10.07 3.87 -13.17
C ALA A 619 11.11 4.02 -12.04
N LEU A 620 11.83 5.15 -12.00
CA LEU A 620 12.92 5.41 -11.05
C LEU A 620 14.01 4.32 -10.99
N TYR A 621 14.33 3.71 -12.13
CA TYR A 621 15.23 2.55 -12.20
C TYR A 621 16.62 2.80 -11.58
N THR A 622 17.30 3.90 -11.93
CA THR A 622 18.65 4.20 -11.44
C THR A 622 18.68 4.97 -10.11
N ASN A 623 17.52 5.28 -9.53
CA ASN A 623 17.47 6.08 -8.31
C ASN A 623 18.13 5.32 -7.17
N THR A 624 19.22 5.85 -6.58
CA THR A 624 19.96 5.17 -5.49
C THR A 624 19.54 5.65 -4.11
N ASN A 625 19.59 6.95 -3.87
CA ASN A 625 19.38 7.51 -2.53
C ASN A 625 18.62 8.84 -2.53
N ARG A 626 17.82 9.09 -3.58
CA ARG A 626 17.02 10.31 -3.70
C ARG A 626 15.60 10.07 -3.22
N SER A 627 14.96 11.16 -2.82
CA SER A 627 13.73 11.13 -2.03
C SER A 627 12.69 12.10 -2.55
N ASN A 628 11.45 11.89 -2.11
CA ASN A 628 10.29 12.72 -2.45
C ASN A 628 9.99 12.75 -3.95
N LEU A 629 10.11 11.60 -4.62
CA LEU A 629 9.90 11.48 -6.07
C LEU A 629 8.55 10.84 -6.39
N VAL A 630 7.92 11.29 -7.47
CA VAL A 630 6.71 10.67 -8.03
C VAL A 630 7.00 10.31 -9.49
N ALA A 631 6.90 9.05 -9.84
CA ALA A 631 7.17 8.52 -11.17
C ALA A 631 6.06 7.54 -11.58
N VAL A 632 5.18 7.96 -12.49
CA VAL A 632 4.04 7.18 -12.97
C VAL A 632 4.13 7.05 -14.49
N GLY A 633 4.37 5.84 -14.99
CA GLY A 633 4.52 5.53 -16.41
C GLY A 633 5.81 4.79 -16.74
N ASP A 634 5.85 4.12 -17.90
CA ASP A 634 7.03 3.44 -18.42
C ASP A 634 8.25 4.39 -18.46
N SER A 635 9.31 3.99 -17.75
CA SER A 635 10.60 4.67 -17.74
C SER A 635 10.51 6.15 -17.33
N SER A 636 9.52 6.52 -16.52
CA SER A 636 9.45 7.85 -15.90
C SER A 636 10.61 8.02 -14.90
N LEU A 637 11.29 9.17 -14.96
CA LEU A 637 12.48 9.47 -14.14
C LEU A 637 13.58 8.38 -14.19
N TYR A 638 13.76 7.73 -15.35
CA TYR A 638 14.62 6.56 -15.51
C TYR A 638 16.06 6.77 -15.02
N ASN A 639 16.69 7.89 -15.41
CA ASN A 639 18.09 8.22 -15.08
C ASN A 639 18.26 9.08 -13.81
N ASN A 640 17.19 9.31 -13.04
CA ASN A 640 17.19 10.24 -11.91
C ASN A 640 18.25 9.86 -10.87
N GLY A 641 19.11 10.81 -10.51
CA GLY A 641 20.19 10.63 -9.55
C GLY A 641 21.49 10.07 -10.14
N SER A 642 21.54 9.76 -11.43
CA SER A 642 22.77 9.32 -12.09
C SER A 642 23.83 10.44 -12.06
N GLY A 643 25.03 10.13 -11.56
CA GLY A 643 26.12 11.12 -11.40
C GLY A 643 25.92 12.15 -10.28
N ALA A 644 24.88 12.00 -9.46
CA ALA A 644 24.53 12.99 -8.45
C ALA A 644 25.45 12.92 -7.21
N SER A 645 26.25 13.97 -6.98
CA SER A 645 27.20 14.07 -5.85
C SER A 645 26.68 14.75 -4.58
N LEU A 646 25.67 15.63 -4.69
CA LEU A 646 25.10 16.37 -3.55
C LEU A 646 23.74 15.81 -3.13
N ALA A 647 23.37 15.98 -1.86
CA ALA A 647 22.07 15.55 -1.33
C ALA A 647 20.88 16.29 -1.96
N THR A 648 21.11 17.50 -2.48
CA THR A 648 20.08 18.34 -3.13
C THR A 648 19.84 18.00 -4.61
N HIS A 649 20.68 17.15 -5.22
CA HIS A 649 20.50 16.75 -6.61
C HIS A 649 19.35 15.76 -6.74
N ALA A 650 18.55 15.90 -7.80
CA ALA A 650 17.57 14.91 -8.24
C ALA A 650 16.49 14.53 -7.22
N ILE A 651 16.09 15.48 -6.37
CA ILE A 651 15.00 15.34 -5.39
C ILE A 651 13.75 16.10 -5.85
N GLU A 652 12.59 15.76 -5.27
CA GLU A 652 11.33 16.51 -5.43
C GLU A 652 10.79 16.58 -6.87
N ASN A 653 11.18 15.65 -7.73
CA ASN A 653 10.67 15.57 -9.10
C ASN A 653 9.37 14.77 -9.18
N THR A 654 8.40 15.29 -9.93
CA THR A 654 7.14 14.62 -10.28
C THR A 654 7.10 14.37 -11.79
N ALA A 655 6.92 13.11 -12.19
CA ALA A 655 6.83 12.68 -13.58
C ALA A 655 5.62 11.75 -13.76
N ILE A 656 4.65 12.17 -14.56
CA ILE A 656 3.43 11.41 -14.88
C ILE A 656 3.31 11.31 -16.40
N GLY A 657 3.59 10.14 -16.96
CA GLY A 657 3.61 9.87 -18.39
C GLY A 657 4.77 8.97 -18.80
N SER A 658 4.63 8.24 -19.90
CA SER A 658 5.75 7.44 -20.44
C SER A 658 6.90 8.36 -20.83
N LYS A 659 8.10 8.04 -20.31
CA LYS A 659 9.35 8.77 -20.54
C LYS A 659 9.32 10.25 -20.14
N ALA A 660 8.43 10.64 -19.21
CA ALA A 660 8.50 11.95 -18.58
C ALA A 660 9.78 12.05 -17.72
N LEU A 661 10.54 13.15 -17.87
CA LEU A 661 11.84 13.36 -17.19
C LEU A 661 12.85 12.20 -17.36
N TYR A 662 12.82 11.50 -18.50
CA TYR A 662 13.62 10.30 -18.75
C TYR A 662 15.14 10.51 -18.53
N SER A 663 15.68 11.63 -19.02
CA SER A 663 17.12 11.94 -18.97
C SER A 663 17.56 12.73 -17.73
N ASN A 664 16.66 12.98 -16.77
CA ASN A 664 16.98 13.77 -15.58
C ASN A 664 18.07 13.10 -14.78
N THR A 665 19.18 13.81 -14.52
CA THR A 665 20.32 13.27 -13.76
C THR A 665 20.43 13.97 -12.41
N ILE A 666 20.55 15.29 -12.39
CA ILE A 666 20.71 16.10 -11.17
C ILE A 666 19.64 17.18 -10.98
N GLY A 667 18.83 17.47 -12.00
CA GLY A 667 17.76 18.46 -11.94
C GLY A 667 16.75 18.15 -10.83
N ARG A 668 16.33 19.16 -10.07
CA ARG A 668 15.43 19.02 -8.91
C ARG A 668 14.16 19.86 -9.01
N SER A 669 13.15 19.46 -8.26
CA SER A 669 11.87 20.18 -8.14
C SER A 669 11.18 20.43 -9.49
N ASN A 670 11.28 19.47 -10.44
CA ASN A 670 10.62 19.53 -11.74
C ASN A 670 9.28 18.78 -11.73
N ALA A 671 8.26 19.31 -12.38
CA ALA A 671 6.97 18.67 -12.59
C ALA A 671 6.74 18.43 -14.09
N ALA A 672 6.56 17.17 -14.51
CA ALA A 672 6.36 16.76 -15.89
C ALA A 672 5.11 15.88 -16.01
N MET A 673 4.10 16.31 -16.78
CA MET A 673 2.86 15.58 -17.02
C MET A 673 2.61 15.45 -18.52
N GLY A 674 2.64 14.24 -19.05
CA GLY A 674 2.44 13.94 -20.48
C GLY A 674 3.52 13.05 -21.07
N PHE A 675 3.24 12.53 -22.28
CA PHE A 675 4.22 11.73 -23.03
C PHE A 675 5.45 12.59 -23.37
N GLN A 676 6.64 12.14 -22.93
CA GLN A 676 7.93 12.79 -23.18
C GLN A 676 8.03 14.26 -22.69
N ALA A 677 7.20 14.68 -21.73
CA ALA A 677 7.37 15.98 -21.08
C ALA A 677 8.74 16.04 -20.37
N LEU A 678 9.52 17.11 -20.60
CA LEU A 678 10.87 17.30 -20.06
C LEU A 678 11.85 16.13 -20.35
N PHE A 679 11.68 15.42 -21.47
CA PHE A 679 12.44 14.21 -21.80
C PHE A 679 13.97 14.35 -21.69
N SER A 680 14.53 15.46 -22.19
CA SER A 680 15.99 15.69 -22.27
C SER A 680 16.58 16.45 -21.08
N ASN A 681 15.78 16.79 -20.07
CA ASN A 681 16.26 17.57 -18.92
C ASN A 681 17.36 16.79 -18.22
N THR A 682 18.54 17.37 -18.04
CA THR A 682 19.65 16.74 -17.31
C THR A 682 19.83 17.40 -15.95
N SER A 683 19.97 18.73 -15.92
CA SER A 683 20.26 19.52 -14.72
C SER A 683 19.32 20.71 -14.48
N GLY A 684 18.38 20.98 -15.39
CA GLY A 684 17.41 22.06 -15.23
C GLY A 684 16.55 21.87 -13.98
N ASN A 685 16.34 22.95 -13.23
CA ASN A 685 15.59 22.95 -11.97
C ASN A 685 14.29 23.74 -12.10
N TYR A 686 13.30 23.41 -11.26
CA TYR A 686 12.07 24.19 -11.12
C TYR A 686 11.28 24.36 -12.43
N ASN A 687 11.33 23.36 -13.31
CA ASN A 687 10.55 23.38 -14.55
C ASN A 687 9.20 22.70 -14.34
N THR A 688 8.13 23.31 -14.84
CA THR A 688 6.78 22.75 -14.89
C THR A 688 6.39 22.52 -16.35
N ALA A 689 6.15 21.28 -16.76
CA ALA A 689 5.76 20.91 -18.11
C ALA A 689 4.50 20.04 -18.07
N ALA A 690 3.43 20.46 -18.75
CA ALA A 690 2.18 19.72 -18.85
C ALA A 690 1.68 19.74 -20.30
N GLY A 691 1.69 18.58 -20.95
CA GLY A 691 1.36 18.43 -22.36
C GLY A 691 2.26 17.41 -23.05
N ILE A 692 1.81 16.88 -24.17
CA ILE A 692 2.64 16.01 -25.02
C ILE A 692 3.84 16.85 -25.49
N THR A 693 5.05 16.31 -25.28
CA THR A 693 6.33 16.91 -25.69
C THR A 693 6.58 18.35 -25.20
N ALA A 694 5.92 18.79 -24.12
CA ALA A 694 6.21 20.07 -23.48
C ALA A 694 7.64 20.07 -22.92
N LEU A 695 8.44 21.11 -23.22
CA LEU A 695 9.86 21.22 -22.81
C LEU A 695 10.73 20.00 -23.19
N GLN A 696 10.43 19.28 -24.27
CA GLN A 696 11.09 18.01 -24.59
C GLN A 696 12.62 18.12 -24.72
N LEU A 697 13.14 19.19 -25.31
CA LEU A 697 14.58 19.40 -25.56
C LEU A 697 15.29 20.27 -24.51
N ASN A 698 14.63 20.56 -23.38
CA ASN A 698 15.26 21.27 -22.26
C ASN A 698 16.40 20.44 -21.69
N SER A 699 17.63 20.94 -21.75
CA SER A 699 18.79 20.27 -21.15
C SER A 699 19.09 20.84 -19.76
N THR A 700 19.36 22.15 -19.68
CA THR A 700 19.76 22.81 -18.41
C THR A 700 18.93 24.04 -18.05
N GLY A 701 18.00 24.46 -18.92
CA GLY A 701 17.11 25.58 -18.66
C GLY A 701 16.30 25.40 -17.37
N SER A 702 16.19 26.44 -16.56
CA SER A 702 15.53 26.39 -15.24
C SER A 702 14.38 27.39 -15.14
N ASN A 703 13.46 27.15 -14.20
CA ASN A 703 12.31 28.02 -13.92
C ASN A 703 11.36 28.21 -15.11
N ASN A 704 11.23 27.22 -16.00
CA ASN A 704 10.31 27.31 -17.14
C ASN A 704 8.95 26.70 -16.81
N THR A 705 7.86 27.35 -17.21
CA THR A 705 6.48 26.85 -17.14
C THR A 705 5.95 26.64 -18.55
N ALA A 706 5.56 25.42 -18.91
CA ALA A 706 5.05 25.03 -20.21
C ALA A 706 3.74 24.24 -20.06
N TYR A 707 2.62 24.77 -20.52
CA TYR A 707 1.31 24.10 -20.49
C TYR A 707 0.70 24.09 -21.89
N GLY A 708 0.60 22.92 -22.52
CA GLY A 708 0.13 22.75 -23.90
C GLY A 708 1.00 21.77 -24.70
N ALA A 709 0.43 21.21 -25.77
CA ALA A 709 1.18 20.34 -26.67
C ALA A 709 2.30 21.13 -27.37
N GLY A 710 3.54 20.65 -27.28
CA GLY A 710 4.70 21.32 -27.88
C GLY A 710 5.08 22.68 -27.28
N ALA A 711 4.48 23.10 -26.15
CA ALA A 711 4.88 24.34 -25.48
C ALA A 711 6.37 24.27 -25.08
N LEU A 712 7.16 25.30 -25.45
CA LEU A 712 8.61 25.38 -25.21
C LEU A 712 9.42 24.15 -25.70
N PHE A 713 8.96 23.46 -26.74
CA PHE A 713 9.57 22.21 -27.23
C PHE A 713 11.10 22.26 -27.39
N ALA A 714 11.63 23.27 -28.06
CA ALA A 714 13.04 23.38 -28.45
C ALA A 714 13.94 24.08 -27.41
N ASN A 715 13.40 24.44 -26.23
CA ASN A 715 14.13 25.22 -25.23
C ASN A 715 15.32 24.41 -24.76
N ASN A 716 16.57 24.81 -25.02
CA ASN A 716 17.76 24.04 -24.63
C ASN A 716 18.37 24.58 -23.33
N PHE A 717 18.60 25.89 -23.30
CA PHE A 717 19.25 26.64 -22.21
C PHE A 717 18.39 27.77 -21.64
N GLY A 718 17.32 28.16 -22.33
CA GLY A 718 16.44 29.25 -21.93
C GLY A 718 15.84 29.04 -20.54
N SER A 719 15.82 30.09 -19.72
CA SER A 719 15.35 30.04 -18.34
C SER A 719 14.29 31.11 -18.07
N SER A 720 13.45 30.87 -17.07
CA SER A 720 12.39 31.78 -16.63
C SER A 720 11.32 32.07 -17.68
N ASN A 721 11.03 31.14 -18.60
CA ASN A 721 10.00 31.31 -19.62
C ASN A 721 8.64 30.73 -19.16
N THR A 722 7.55 31.42 -19.49
CA THR A 722 6.17 30.96 -19.29
C THR A 722 5.49 30.80 -20.64
N ALA A 723 5.05 29.59 -20.99
CA ALA A 723 4.35 29.25 -22.22
C ALA A 723 3.05 28.51 -21.88
N LEU A 724 1.89 29.12 -22.17
CA LEU A 724 0.57 28.55 -21.92
C LEU A 724 -0.23 28.55 -23.24
N GLY A 725 -0.33 27.40 -23.90
CA GLY A 725 -0.97 27.23 -25.20
C GLY A 725 -0.28 26.18 -26.05
N SER A 726 -0.99 25.63 -27.04
CA SER A 726 -0.38 24.74 -28.03
C SER A 726 0.68 25.50 -28.82
N GLU A 727 1.89 24.92 -28.90
CA GLU A 727 3.03 25.46 -29.65
C GLU A 727 3.46 26.89 -29.26
N ALA A 728 3.08 27.36 -28.06
CA ALA A 728 3.59 28.60 -27.50
C ALA A 728 5.11 28.49 -27.26
N LEU A 729 5.88 29.47 -27.74
CA LEU A 729 7.36 29.47 -27.66
C LEU A 729 8.04 28.21 -28.24
N LEU A 730 7.42 27.55 -29.24
CA LEU A 730 7.86 26.26 -29.80
C LEU A 730 9.37 26.20 -30.14
N PHE A 731 9.89 27.21 -30.83
CA PHE A 731 11.28 27.24 -31.33
C PHE A 731 12.26 27.98 -30.43
N ASN A 732 11.87 28.36 -29.21
CA ASN A 732 12.79 29.04 -28.29
C ASN A 732 13.92 28.09 -27.93
N THR A 733 15.18 28.52 -28.01
CA THR A 733 16.38 27.70 -27.70
C THR A 733 17.14 28.27 -26.51
N THR A 734 17.45 29.57 -26.54
CA THR A 734 18.23 30.29 -25.50
C THR A 734 17.48 31.48 -24.88
N GLY A 735 16.36 31.90 -25.46
CA GLY A 735 15.60 33.06 -24.96
C GLY A 735 15.15 32.85 -23.52
N THR A 736 15.18 33.93 -22.73
CA THR A 736 14.91 33.93 -21.28
C THR A 736 13.80 34.90 -20.91
N ALA A 737 13.15 34.68 -19.77
CA ALA A 737 12.18 35.63 -19.22
C ALA A 737 11.03 36.02 -20.18
N ASN A 738 10.61 35.11 -21.06
CA ASN A 738 9.50 35.35 -21.99
C ASN A 738 8.16 34.86 -21.44
N VAL A 739 7.09 35.60 -21.69
CA VAL A 739 5.70 35.21 -21.38
C VAL A 739 4.94 35.04 -22.69
N ALA A 740 4.43 33.84 -22.95
CA ALA A 740 3.61 33.50 -24.10
C ALA A 740 2.32 32.81 -23.62
N VAL A 741 1.17 33.43 -23.83
CA VAL A 741 -0.14 32.90 -23.41
C VAL A 741 -1.08 32.96 -24.61
N GLY A 742 -1.39 31.81 -25.20
CA GLY A 742 -2.17 31.68 -26.44
C GLY A 742 -1.58 30.63 -27.37
N MET A 743 -2.40 30.12 -28.29
CA MET A 743 -1.91 29.26 -29.35
C MET A 743 -0.93 30.05 -30.24
N ASP A 744 0.20 29.43 -30.59
CA ASP A 744 1.23 30.01 -31.46
C ASP A 744 1.83 31.36 -30.99
N ALA A 745 1.60 31.77 -29.74
CA ALA A 745 2.22 32.97 -29.18
C ALA A 745 3.74 32.79 -29.14
N LEU A 746 4.48 33.76 -29.71
CA LEU A 746 5.95 33.72 -29.82
C LEU A 746 6.52 32.46 -30.52
N LYS A 747 5.74 31.77 -31.36
CA LYS A 747 6.12 30.47 -31.95
C LYS A 747 7.51 30.46 -32.59
N ARG A 748 7.85 31.47 -33.40
CA ARG A 748 9.12 31.55 -34.15
C ARG A 748 10.27 32.19 -33.36
N ASN A 749 10.08 32.55 -32.10
CA ASN A 749 11.14 33.12 -31.29
C ASN A 749 12.22 32.08 -30.97
N THR A 750 13.48 32.36 -31.27
CA THR A 750 14.61 31.43 -31.03
C THR A 750 15.48 31.83 -29.84
N SER A 751 15.86 33.10 -29.71
CA SER A 751 16.86 33.56 -28.72
C SER A 751 16.52 34.84 -27.97
N ARG A 752 15.48 35.59 -28.38
CA ARG A 752 15.15 36.89 -27.75
C ARG A 752 14.49 36.67 -26.40
N SER A 753 14.75 37.61 -25.48
CA SER A 753 14.33 37.57 -24.08
C SER A 753 13.48 38.76 -23.68
N LYS A 754 12.75 38.61 -22.56
CA LYS A 754 11.92 39.66 -21.93
C LYS A 754 10.73 40.13 -22.78
N LEU A 755 10.10 39.19 -23.49
CA LEU A 755 8.91 39.41 -24.31
C LEU A 755 7.63 39.10 -23.53
N VAL A 756 6.57 39.85 -23.80
CA VAL A 756 5.22 39.54 -23.31
C VAL A 756 4.29 39.38 -24.50
N ALA A 757 3.73 38.19 -24.68
CA ALA A 757 2.80 37.85 -25.75
C ALA A 757 1.56 37.18 -25.16
N VAL A 758 0.41 37.87 -25.20
CA VAL A 758 -0.87 37.33 -24.74
C VAL A 758 -1.87 37.41 -25.88
N GLY A 759 -2.50 36.29 -26.24
CA GLY A 759 -3.40 36.15 -27.38
C GLY A 759 -2.88 35.16 -28.44
N ASP A 760 -3.81 34.71 -29.29
CA ASP A 760 -3.48 33.85 -30.43
C ASP A 760 -2.54 34.55 -31.41
N SER A 761 -1.45 33.87 -31.78
CA SER A 761 -0.46 34.33 -32.77
C SER A 761 0.17 35.70 -32.45
N THR A 762 0.15 36.12 -31.18
CA THR A 762 0.81 37.36 -30.74
C THR A 762 2.33 37.22 -30.87
N LEU A 763 3.00 38.21 -31.46
CA LEU A 763 4.46 38.20 -31.71
C LEU A 763 4.94 36.95 -32.48
N TYR A 764 4.12 36.40 -33.38
CA TYR A 764 4.36 35.13 -34.06
C TYR A 764 5.74 35.01 -34.75
N ASN A 765 6.15 36.02 -35.53
CA ASN A 765 7.42 36.03 -36.28
C ASN A 765 8.58 36.68 -35.52
N ASN A 766 8.41 37.00 -34.23
CA ASN A 766 9.39 37.74 -33.45
C ASN A 766 10.73 37.00 -33.41
N GLY A 767 11.78 37.64 -33.93
CA GLY A 767 13.13 37.09 -33.95
C GLY A 767 13.48 36.21 -35.14
N VAL A 768 12.63 36.15 -36.18
CA VAL A 768 13.04 35.53 -37.44
C VAL A 768 14.18 36.34 -38.07
N GLY A 769 15.32 35.69 -38.30
CA GLY A 769 16.48 36.28 -39.00
C GLY A 769 17.49 37.01 -38.11
N VAL A 770 17.33 37.06 -36.78
CA VAL A 770 18.33 37.61 -35.86
C VAL A 770 19.30 36.55 -35.34
N SER A 771 20.54 36.98 -35.09
CA SER A 771 21.59 36.16 -34.50
C SER A 771 21.45 36.07 -32.96
N SER A 772 22.18 35.16 -32.33
CA SER A 772 22.14 34.90 -30.88
C SER A 772 22.62 36.06 -29.98
N ALA A 773 23.16 37.14 -30.56
CA ALA A 773 23.67 38.29 -29.82
C ALA A 773 22.59 39.30 -29.36
N ASP A 774 21.41 39.30 -29.99
CA ASP A 774 20.37 40.33 -29.78
C ASP A 774 19.38 39.95 -28.67
N GLN A 775 19.90 39.69 -27.46
CA GLN A 775 19.12 38.97 -26.44
C GLN A 775 18.05 39.78 -25.72
N ALA A 776 18.10 41.12 -25.65
CA ALA A 776 17.19 41.91 -24.82
C ALA A 776 16.22 42.78 -25.65
N ILE A 777 14.99 42.30 -25.86
CA ILE A 777 14.04 42.96 -26.78
C ILE A 777 12.66 43.01 -26.12
N LEU A 778 12.37 44.17 -25.53
CA LEU A 778 11.19 44.44 -24.70
C LEU A 778 9.94 44.71 -25.55
N ASN A 779 9.46 43.71 -26.29
CA ASN A 779 8.16 43.82 -26.96
C ASN A 779 7.05 43.28 -26.07
N THR A 780 5.97 44.07 -25.93
CA THR A 780 4.73 43.69 -25.24
C THR A 780 3.61 43.66 -26.27
N GLY A 781 3.05 42.49 -26.56
CA GLY A 781 1.86 42.28 -27.36
C GLY A 781 0.75 41.64 -26.53
N ILE A 782 -0.43 42.23 -26.52
CA ILE A 782 -1.62 41.71 -25.85
C ILE A 782 -2.82 41.88 -26.79
N GLY A 783 -3.45 40.78 -27.19
CA GLY A 783 -4.51 40.72 -28.20
C GLY A 783 -4.12 39.86 -29.39
N SER A 784 -5.08 39.18 -30.01
CA SER A 784 -4.80 38.29 -31.15
C SER A 784 -4.13 39.05 -32.30
N LYS A 785 -3.04 38.46 -32.81
CA LYS A 785 -2.18 39.01 -33.88
C LYS A 785 -1.54 40.37 -33.56
N ALA A 786 -1.47 40.79 -32.30
CA ALA A 786 -0.67 41.96 -31.93
C ALA A 786 0.81 41.70 -32.26
N LEU A 787 1.47 42.64 -32.96
CA LEU A 787 2.87 42.50 -33.42
C LEU A 787 3.17 41.21 -34.23
N TYR A 788 2.18 40.66 -34.95
CA TYR A 788 2.30 39.38 -35.67
C TYR A 788 3.54 39.29 -36.59
N ALA A 789 3.79 40.31 -37.41
CA ALA A 789 4.87 40.32 -38.41
C ALA A 789 6.22 40.80 -37.87
N ASN A 790 6.34 41.13 -36.58
CA ASN A 790 7.57 41.69 -36.01
C ASN A 790 8.72 40.71 -36.19
N THR A 791 9.81 41.12 -36.84
CA THR A 791 11.00 40.28 -37.02
C THR A 791 12.14 40.79 -36.15
N VAL A 792 12.55 42.04 -36.37
CA VAL A 792 13.69 42.67 -35.68
C VAL A 792 13.30 43.81 -34.75
N GLY A 793 12.11 44.40 -34.91
CA GLY A 793 11.65 45.55 -34.12
C GLY A 793 11.70 45.32 -32.61
N THR A 794 12.04 46.37 -31.86
CA THR A 794 12.32 46.35 -30.42
C THR A 794 11.55 47.45 -29.66
N GLY A 795 11.20 47.19 -28.40
CA GLY A 795 10.57 48.19 -27.53
C GLY A 795 9.13 48.55 -27.87
N ASN A 796 8.42 47.71 -28.63
CA ASN A 796 7.04 47.99 -29.06
C ASN A 796 6.02 47.53 -28.01
N THR A 797 4.98 48.34 -27.77
CA THR A 797 3.82 48.00 -26.93
C THR A 797 2.57 47.98 -27.80
N ALA A 798 1.93 46.82 -27.95
CA ALA A 798 0.72 46.61 -28.73
C ALA A 798 -0.37 45.99 -27.84
N LEU A 799 -1.47 46.71 -27.62
CA LEU A 799 -2.61 46.26 -26.82
C LEU A 799 -3.91 46.39 -27.62
N GLY A 800 -4.44 45.29 -28.13
CA GLY A 800 -5.67 45.24 -28.93
C GLY A 800 -5.59 44.21 -30.06
N TYR A 801 -6.75 43.87 -30.64
CA TYR A 801 -6.80 43.01 -31.83
C TYR A 801 -6.07 43.69 -32.99
N GLN A 802 -5.08 42.99 -33.56
CA GLN A 802 -4.24 43.46 -34.68
C GLN A 802 -3.49 44.79 -34.46
N ALA A 803 -3.27 45.22 -33.20
CA ALA A 803 -2.41 46.37 -32.95
C ALA A 803 -0.98 46.09 -33.44
N LEU A 804 -0.39 47.00 -34.23
CA LEU A 804 0.96 46.86 -34.80
C LEU A 804 1.19 45.57 -35.61
N THR A 805 0.15 44.98 -36.22
CA THR A 805 0.23 43.66 -36.90
C THR A 805 1.33 43.59 -37.98
N ALA A 806 1.50 44.64 -38.80
CA ALA A 806 2.45 44.65 -39.92
C ALA A 806 3.87 45.09 -39.54
N ASN A 807 4.12 45.46 -38.27
CA ASN A 807 5.42 45.99 -37.85
C ASN A 807 6.48 44.92 -38.07
N THR A 808 7.54 45.22 -38.82
CA THR A 808 8.64 44.28 -39.07
C THR A 808 9.91 44.71 -38.33
N SER A 809 10.33 45.98 -38.52
CA SER A 809 11.55 46.55 -37.93
C SER A 809 11.34 47.85 -37.16
N GLY A 810 10.12 48.42 -37.15
CA GLY A 810 9.81 49.63 -36.39
C GLY A 810 10.06 49.43 -34.89
N ASN A 811 10.68 50.43 -34.25
CA ASN A 811 11.08 50.40 -32.85
C ASN A 811 10.28 51.41 -32.01
N LEU A 812 10.10 51.11 -30.73
CA LEU A 812 9.57 52.03 -29.72
C LEU A 812 8.19 52.61 -30.08
N ASN A 813 7.33 51.80 -30.69
CA ASN A 813 5.94 52.17 -30.99
C ASN A 813 4.98 51.71 -29.89
N VAL A 814 4.00 52.54 -29.55
CA VAL A 814 2.87 52.24 -28.66
C VAL A 814 1.60 52.24 -29.49
N GLY A 815 0.93 51.10 -29.62
CA GLY A 815 -0.36 50.95 -30.29
C GLY A 815 -1.38 50.34 -29.34
N ILE A 816 -2.35 51.13 -28.87
CA ILE A 816 -3.39 50.70 -27.93
C ILE A 816 -4.75 50.91 -28.59
N GLY A 817 -5.51 49.84 -28.80
CA GLY A 817 -6.80 49.84 -29.48
C GLY A 817 -6.83 48.88 -30.66
N THR A 818 -8.04 48.52 -31.10
CA THR A 818 -8.23 47.63 -32.26
C THR A 818 -7.69 48.30 -33.52
N GLY A 819 -6.75 47.65 -34.21
CA GLY A 819 -6.15 48.16 -35.45
C GLY A 819 -5.29 49.42 -35.32
N ALA A 820 -4.89 49.81 -34.10
CA ALA A 820 -3.95 50.91 -33.91
C ALA A 820 -2.59 50.57 -34.56
N LEU A 821 -2.07 51.47 -35.41
CA LEU A 821 -0.80 51.27 -36.15
C LEU A 821 -0.74 49.96 -36.95
N ILE A 822 -1.88 49.43 -37.44
CA ILE A 822 -1.94 48.11 -38.08
C ILE A 822 -1.00 47.96 -39.29
N ALA A 823 -0.80 49.02 -40.07
CA ALA A 823 0.03 49.03 -41.28
C ALA A 823 1.49 49.43 -41.06
N ASN A 824 1.92 49.71 -39.82
CA ASN A 824 3.29 50.17 -39.55
C ASN A 824 4.28 49.12 -39.99
N ILE A 825 5.28 49.46 -40.81
CA ILE A 825 6.31 48.52 -41.28
C ILE A 825 7.63 48.85 -40.59
N THR A 826 8.11 50.10 -40.79
CA THR A 826 9.42 50.58 -40.32
C THR A 826 9.35 51.82 -39.44
N GLY A 827 8.18 52.48 -39.34
CA GLY A 827 8.01 53.69 -38.53
C GLY A 827 8.36 53.46 -37.07
N ALA A 828 9.02 54.44 -36.44
CA ALA A 828 9.52 54.35 -35.07
C ALA A 828 9.01 55.49 -34.18
N PHE A 829 9.02 55.29 -32.86
CA PHE A 829 8.64 56.31 -31.86
C PHE A 829 7.19 56.83 -31.99
N ASN A 830 6.27 56.03 -32.53
CA ASN A 830 4.87 56.44 -32.66
C ASN A 830 4.04 56.03 -31.43
N THR A 831 3.15 56.90 -30.95
CA THR A 831 2.16 56.61 -29.92
C THR A 831 0.75 56.73 -30.52
N ALA A 832 0.04 55.63 -30.69
CA ALA A 832 -1.34 55.58 -31.18
C ALA A 832 -2.25 54.94 -30.12
N ILE A 833 -3.14 55.72 -29.52
CA ILE A 833 -4.09 55.27 -28.50
C ILE A 833 -5.52 55.56 -29.00
N GLY A 834 -6.24 54.50 -29.34
CA GLY A 834 -7.60 54.55 -29.89
C GLY A 834 -7.79 53.55 -31.03
N THR A 835 -9.02 53.07 -31.21
CA THR A 835 -9.36 52.19 -32.36
C THR A 835 -9.02 52.91 -33.67
N SER A 836 -8.32 52.22 -34.57
CA SER A 836 -7.86 52.73 -35.87
C SER A 836 -7.05 54.03 -35.82
N SER A 837 -6.45 54.38 -34.67
CA SER A 837 -5.51 55.49 -34.57
C SER A 837 -4.25 55.16 -35.37
N MET A 838 -3.82 56.07 -36.26
CA MET A 838 -2.71 55.88 -37.20
C MET A 838 -2.76 54.58 -38.02
N GLN A 839 -3.95 54.16 -38.45
CA GLN A 839 -4.17 52.86 -39.07
C GLN A 839 -3.28 52.61 -40.31
N THR A 840 -3.06 53.62 -41.15
CA THR A 840 -2.35 53.48 -42.43
C THR A 840 -0.86 53.86 -42.38
N ASN A 841 -0.33 54.19 -41.19
CA ASN A 841 1.07 54.60 -41.07
C ASN A 841 1.96 53.44 -41.42
N SER A 842 2.84 53.63 -42.40
CA SER A 842 3.76 52.59 -42.91
C SER A 842 5.21 52.87 -42.51
N SER A 843 5.65 54.13 -42.57
CA SER A 843 7.02 54.54 -42.28
C SER A 843 7.15 55.84 -41.47
N GLY A 844 6.06 56.56 -41.24
CA GLY A 844 6.08 57.81 -40.46
C GLY A 844 6.53 57.56 -39.02
N SER A 845 7.30 58.50 -38.46
CA SER A 845 7.95 58.35 -37.15
C SER A 845 7.66 59.53 -36.22
N SER A 846 7.82 59.30 -34.91
CA SER A 846 7.67 60.34 -33.87
C SER A 846 6.28 60.99 -33.81
N ASN A 847 5.22 60.27 -34.18
CA ASN A 847 3.85 60.79 -34.12
C ASN A 847 3.14 60.39 -32.81
N SER A 848 2.25 61.24 -32.30
CA SER A 848 1.42 60.98 -31.11
C SER A 848 -0.07 61.20 -31.43
N ALA A 849 -0.84 60.12 -31.58
CA ALA A 849 -2.25 60.10 -31.94
C ALA A 849 -3.12 59.48 -30.82
N ILE A 850 -3.82 60.31 -30.05
CA ILE A 850 -4.68 59.90 -28.94
C ILE A 850 -6.13 60.22 -29.28
N GLY A 851 -6.92 59.21 -29.63
CA GLY A 851 -8.34 59.31 -29.99
C GLY A 851 -8.76 58.28 -31.05
N LEU A 852 -10.06 57.99 -31.13
CA LEU A 852 -10.63 57.16 -32.20
C LEU A 852 -10.27 57.74 -33.56
N SER A 853 -9.62 56.95 -34.41
CA SER A 853 -9.20 57.33 -35.76
C SER A 853 -8.41 58.65 -35.86
N SER A 854 -7.67 59.02 -34.82
CA SER A 854 -6.70 60.13 -34.90
C SER A 854 -5.60 59.77 -35.89
N LEU A 855 -5.25 60.70 -36.78
CA LEU A 855 -4.22 60.55 -37.82
C LEU A 855 -4.40 59.29 -38.69
N ASN A 856 -5.65 58.88 -38.95
CA ASN A 856 -5.96 57.58 -39.57
C ASN A 856 -5.30 57.36 -40.94
N SER A 857 -5.28 58.38 -41.79
CA SER A 857 -4.76 58.32 -43.17
C SER A 857 -3.25 58.58 -43.29
N LEU A 858 -2.55 58.80 -42.17
CA LEU A 858 -1.12 59.14 -42.16
C LEU A 858 -0.31 57.94 -42.64
N THR A 859 0.42 58.05 -43.75
CA THR A 859 1.21 56.97 -44.35
C THR A 859 2.71 57.07 -44.07
N SER A 860 3.28 58.29 -44.17
CA SER A 860 4.73 58.56 -44.03
C SER A 860 5.08 59.85 -43.28
N GLY A 861 4.08 60.67 -42.94
CA GLY A 861 4.30 61.92 -42.21
C GLY A 861 4.84 61.68 -40.79
N SER A 862 5.65 62.61 -40.29
CA SER A 862 6.39 62.46 -39.03
C SER A 862 6.23 63.67 -38.10
N ASN A 863 6.48 63.48 -36.80
CA ASN A 863 6.41 64.54 -35.79
C ASN A 863 5.03 65.20 -35.65
N ASN A 864 3.94 64.45 -35.88
CA ASN A 864 2.58 64.96 -35.71
C ASN A 864 2.00 64.64 -34.32
N ILE A 865 1.25 65.58 -33.75
CA ILE A 865 0.44 65.38 -32.54
C ILE A 865 -1.03 65.47 -32.94
N GLY A 866 -1.82 64.45 -32.64
CA GLY A 866 -3.28 64.41 -32.77
C GLY A 866 -3.89 63.98 -31.44
N ILE A 867 -4.68 64.84 -30.80
CA ILE A 867 -5.35 64.53 -29.52
C ILE A 867 -6.83 64.85 -29.66
N GLY A 868 -7.66 63.83 -29.85
CA GLY A 868 -9.10 63.94 -30.06
C GLY A 868 -9.60 62.95 -31.13
N ASN A 869 -10.91 62.69 -31.12
CA ASN A 869 -11.57 61.83 -32.12
C ASN A 869 -11.39 62.44 -33.52
N LYS A 870 -10.88 61.65 -34.47
CA LYS A 870 -10.66 62.03 -35.88
C LYS A 870 -9.83 63.31 -36.09
N THR A 871 -8.88 63.60 -35.20
CA THR A 871 -7.91 64.67 -35.43
C THR A 871 -6.99 64.34 -36.60
N GLY A 872 -6.73 65.29 -37.50
CA GLY A 872 -5.86 65.10 -38.67
C GLY A 872 -6.26 63.90 -39.55
N TYR A 873 -7.55 63.57 -39.63
CA TYR A 873 -8.04 62.29 -40.17
C TYR A 873 -7.57 61.98 -41.59
N THR A 874 -7.59 62.96 -42.50
CA THR A 874 -7.17 62.80 -43.90
C THR A 874 -5.70 63.15 -44.15
N ASN A 875 -4.94 63.51 -43.12
CA ASN A 875 -3.54 63.89 -43.28
C ASN A 875 -2.70 62.66 -43.69
N SER A 876 -2.21 62.62 -44.92
CA SER A 876 -1.54 61.44 -45.47
C SER A 876 -0.01 61.48 -45.38
N THR A 877 0.61 62.64 -45.59
CA THR A 877 2.07 62.82 -45.62
C THR A 877 2.57 64.03 -44.84
N GLY A 878 1.66 64.84 -44.29
CA GLY A 878 2.00 66.04 -43.54
C GLY A 878 2.81 65.73 -42.29
N SER A 879 3.75 66.62 -41.97
CA SER A 879 4.68 66.47 -40.83
C SER A 879 4.68 67.70 -39.94
N GLY A 880 5.06 67.55 -38.67
CA GLY A 880 5.20 68.68 -37.74
C GLY A 880 3.88 69.35 -37.34
N ASN A 881 2.74 68.66 -37.50
CA ASN A 881 1.43 69.23 -37.18
C ASN A 881 1.02 68.97 -35.72
N ILE A 882 0.20 69.85 -35.15
CA ILE A 882 -0.42 69.71 -33.83
C ILE A 882 -1.94 69.91 -33.98
N PHE A 883 -2.73 68.87 -33.75
CA PHE A 883 -4.19 68.85 -33.83
C PHE A 883 -4.79 68.47 -32.46
N ILE A 884 -5.56 69.35 -31.82
CA ILE A 884 -6.14 69.11 -30.49
C ILE A 884 -7.63 69.44 -30.46
N GLY A 885 -8.44 68.43 -30.13
CA GLY A 885 -9.90 68.44 -29.92
C GLY A 885 -10.71 67.61 -30.94
N TYR A 886 -12.04 67.57 -30.84
CA TYR A 886 -12.88 66.76 -31.74
C TYR A 886 -12.75 67.24 -33.20
N GLU A 887 -12.33 66.36 -34.11
CA GLU A 887 -12.16 66.62 -35.56
C GLU A 887 -11.20 67.78 -35.91
N ALA A 888 -10.31 68.19 -35.00
CA ALA A 888 -9.33 69.25 -35.29
C ALA A 888 -8.42 68.88 -36.47
N GLY A 889 -8.34 69.75 -37.47
CA GLY A 889 -7.57 69.51 -38.70
C GLY A 889 -8.05 68.32 -39.54
N TYR A 890 -9.34 67.94 -39.46
CA TYR A 890 -9.88 66.75 -40.13
C TYR A 890 -9.46 66.62 -41.61
N TYR A 891 -9.53 67.73 -42.36
CA TYR A 891 -9.19 67.83 -43.79
C TYR A 891 -7.76 68.34 -44.07
N GLU A 892 -6.95 68.59 -43.05
CA GLU A 892 -5.60 69.14 -43.24
C GLU A 892 -4.65 68.09 -43.79
N THR A 893 -3.93 68.42 -44.87
CA THR A 893 -2.97 67.54 -45.54
C THR A 893 -1.54 68.08 -45.55
N GLY A 894 -1.34 69.34 -45.16
CA GLY A 894 -0.06 70.04 -45.11
C GLY A 894 0.79 69.71 -43.88
N SER A 895 1.93 70.39 -43.78
CA SER A 895 2.89 70.29 -42.68
C SER A 895 2.90 71.57 -41.84
N ASN A 896 3.47 71.49 -40.64
CA ASN A 896 3.74 72.62 -39.75
C ASN A 896 2.49 73.42 -39.33
N ARG A 897 1.34 72.75 -39.21
CA ARG A 897 0.07 73.38 -38.81
C ARG A 897 -0.25 73.15 -37.33
N LEU A 898 -0.81 74.16 -36.68
CA LEU A 898 -1.43 74.05 -35.35
C LEU A 898 -2.94 74.25 -35.48
N TYR A 899 -3.73 73.31 -34.97
CA TYR A 899 -5.18 73.43 -34.78
C TYR A 899 -5.52 73.06 -33.34
N ILE A 900 -6.17 73.97 -32.63
CA ILE A 900 -6.92 73.65 -31.42
C ILE A 900 -8.37 74.02 -31.71
N SER A 901 -9.23 73.02 -31.88
CA SER A 901 -10.66 73.19 -32.18
C SER A 901 -11.47 72.00 -31.68
N ASN A 902 -12.79 72.17 -31.53
CA ASN A 902 -13.70 71.07 -31.17
C ASN A 902 -14.69 70.75 -32.30
N SER A 903 -14.26 70.96 -33.55
CA SER A 903 -14.96 70.67 -34.79
C SER A 903 -13.95 70.54 -35.95
N ASN A 904 -14.43 70.16 -37.13
CA ASN A 904 -13.68 70.15 -38.40
C ASN A 904 -13.38 71.55 -38.98
N ALA A 905 -13.12 72.52 -38.09
CA ALA A 905 -12.76 73.89 -38.40
C ALA A 905 -11.53 74.00 -39.33
N ASP A 906 -11.59 74.95 -40.26
CA ASP A 906 -10.50 75.39 -41.13
C ASP A 906 -9.61 76.45 -40.44
N ALA A 907 -8.63 76.99 -41.19
CA ALA A 907 -7.66 77.97 -40.67
C ALA A 907 -8.30 79.27 -40.14
N ASN A 908 -9.50 79.62 -40.59
CA ASN A 908 -10.19 80.87 -40.26
C ASN A 908 -11.10 80.76 -39.04
N ASN A 909 -11.53 79.55 -38.68
CA ASN A 909 -12.52 79.32 -37.63
C ASN A 909 -12.07 78.34 -36.53
N ALA A 910 -10.86 77.76 -36.60
CA ALA A 910 -10.27 77.04 -35.46
C ALA A 910 -9.95 77.99 -34.31
N LEU A 911 -10.22 77.61 -33.05
CA LEU A 911 -10.04 78.50 -31.88
C LEU A 911 -8.63 79.08 -31.82
N LEU A 912 -7.62 78.21 -31.95
CA LEU A 912 -6.25 78.58 -32.30
C LEU A 912 -5.86 77.89 -33.60
N TYR A 913 -5.33 78.68 -34.53
CA TYR A 913 -4.68 78.21 -35.74
C TYR A 913 -3.24 78.72 -35.78
N GLY A 914 -2.30 77.92 -36.28
CA GLY A 914 -0.93 78.38 -36.49
C GLY A 914 -0.24 77.71 -37.67
N GLU A 915 0.78 78.40 -38.17
CA GLU A 915 1.68 77.95 -39.24
C GLU A 915 3.10 78.13 -38.70
N PHE A 916 3.73 77.03 -38.25
CA PHE A 916 5.07 77.07 -37.63
C PHE A 916 6.17 77.43 -38.63
N ASP A 917 5.94 77.21 -39.92
CA ASP A 917 6.86 77.55 -41.01
C ASP A 917 6.83 79.02 -41.39
N ASN A 918 5.70 79.71 -41.12
CA ASN A 918 5.52 81.12 -41.43
C ASN A 918 5.54 82.02 -40.18
N ASP A 919 5.84 81.45 -39.00
CA ASP A 919 5.78 82.12 -37.69
C ASP A 919 4.40 82.76 -37.38
N ILE A 920 3.32 82.12 -37.84
CA ILE A 920 1.95 82.64 -37.70
C ILE A 920 1.24 81.94 -36.54
N LEU A 921 0.70 82.72 -35.60
CA LEU A 921 -0.29 82.28 -34.61
C LEU A 921 -1.55 83.16 -34.74
N ARG A 922 -2.68 82.55 -35.10
CA ARG A 922 -4.00 83.19 -35.18
C ARG A 922 -4.88 82.69 -34.03
N ILE A 923 -5.36 83.62 -33.21
CA ILE A 923 -6.37 83.35 -32.18
C ILE A 923 -7.71 83.81 -32.73
N ASN A 924 -8.58 82.88 -33.12
CA ASN A 924 -9.88 83.22 -33.71
C ASN A 924 -10.98 83.46 -32.66
N GLY A 925 -10.70 83.16 -31.38
CA GLY A 925 -11.52 83.53 -30.23
C GLY A 925 -11.28 84.94 -29.68
N ASN A 926 -12.08 85.35 -28.68
CA ASN A 926 -11.95 86.66 -28.01
C ASN A 926 -10.81 86.63 -26.96
N VAL A 927 -9.86 87.58 -27.04
CA VAL A 927 -8.71 87.71 -26.10
C VAL A 927 -8.87 88.99 -25.27
N GLY A 928 -8.89 88.90 -23.93
CA GLY A 928 -9.03 90.06 -23.04
C GLY A 928 -7.78 90.33 -22.19
N ILE A 929 -7.41 91.60 -22.00
CA ILE A 929 -6.44 92.07 -20.98
C ILE A 929 -7.19 93.00 -20.02
N GLY A 930 -7.47 92.54 -18.79
CA GLY A 930 -8.21 93.31 -17.79
C GLY A 930 -9.73 93.14 -17.82
N LYS A 931 -10.21 92.09 -17.13
CA LYS A 931 -11.53 91.84 -16.52
C LYS A 931 -12.85 91.82 -17.33
N VAL A 932 -12.92 92.05 -18.65
CA VAL A 932 -14.14 91.74 -19.43
C VAL A 932 -13.76 91.21 -20.82
N PRO A 933 -14.39 90.14 -21.36
CA PRO A 933 -14.11 89.69 -22.73
C PRO A 933 -14.51 90.81 -23.71
N GLY A 934 -13.54 91.47 -24.33
CA GLY A 934 -13.78 92.50 -25.34
C GLY A 934 -14.27 91.87 -26.64
N ASN A 935 -15.25 92.54 -27.29
CA ASN A 935 -15.86 92.13 -28.57
C ASN A 935 -14.94 92.29 -29.80
N TYR A 936 -13.65 92.61 -29.63
CA TYR A 936 -12.75 92.95 -30.73
C TYR A 936 -11.40 92.24 -30.60
N LYS A 937 -10.96 91.64 -31.70
CA LYS A 937 -9.66 90.96 -31.85
C LYS A 937 -8.54 92.02 -31.88
N LEU A 938 -7.48 91.85 -31.09
CA LEU A 938 -6.23 92.62 -31.24
C LEU A 938 -5.50 92.13 -32.49
N SER A 939 -5.26 93.01 -33.46
CA SER A 939 -4.47 92.73 -34.66
C SER A 939 -3.26 93.66 -34.71
N VAL A 940 -2.05 93.08 -34.66
CA VAL A 940 -0.80 93.74 -35.06
C VAL A 940 -0.41 93.06 -36.36
N ASN A 941 -0.78 93.65 -37.50
CA ASN A 941 -0.47 93.09 -38.81
C ASN A 941 0.65 93.90 -39.48
N HIS A 942 1.67 93.21 -39.99
CA HIS A 942 2.72 93.80 -40.81
C HIS A 942 2.40 93.51 -42.29
N ASP A 943 2.07 94.57 -43.03
CA ASP A 943 2.29 94.69 -44.47
C ASP A 943 2.38 96.18 -44.82
N GLY A 944 3.60 96.72 -44.93
CA GLY A 944 3.87 97.98 -45.63
C GLY A 944 3.91 99.32 -44.87
N PHE A 945 3.55 99.39 -43.59
CA PHE A 945 3.88 100.55 -42.73
C PHE A 945 4.41 100.02 -41.39
N GLY A 946 5.61 100.45 -41.01
CA GLY A 946 6.30 99.97 -39.81
C GLY A 946 5.60 100.33 -38.49
N LEU A 947 6.33 100.21 -37.38
CA LEU A 947 5.88 100.72 -36.09
C LEU A 947 5.54 102.22 -36.23
N GLN A 948 4.26 102.58 -36.16
CA GLN A 948 3.87 103.97 -35.88
C GLN A 948 4.45 104.34 -34.51
N ILE A 949 5.53 105.12 -34.48
CA ILE A 949 5.79 106.05 -33.37
C ILE A 949 5.34 107.42 -33.83
N HIS A 950 4.03 107.52 -33.85
CA HIS A 950 3.47 108.66 -33.20
C HIS A 950 3.93 108.71 -31.70
N ASN A 951 4.57 109.77 -31.24
CA ASN A 951 3.69 110.79 -30.69
C ASN A 951 3.32 111.64 -31.90
N ASN A 952 2.41 112.58 -31.81
CA ASN A 952 2.32 113.53 -32.90
C ASN A 952 3.69 114.23 -33.28
N ALA A 953 4.86 113.94 -32.65
CA ALA A 953 6.19 113.68 -33.28
C ALA A 953 7.27 113.23 -32.26
N SER A 954 8.45 112.75 -32.71
CA SER A 954 9.73 112.83 -31.95
C SER A 954 10.97 112.34 -32.71
N GLY A 955 12.03 113.15 -32.82
CA GLY A 955 13.41 112.64 -32.95
C GLY A 955 14.28 113.26 -34.05
N SER A 956 13.68 113.79 -35.11
CA SER A 956 14.22 115.03 -35.62
C SER A 956 14.25 116.02 -34.45
N THR A 957 15.32 116.79 -34.28
CA THR A 957 15.30 117.93 -33.37
C THR A 957 14.40 119.05 -33.90
N PHE A 958 13.73 118.83 -35.05
CA PHE A 958 12.70 119.65 -35.67
C PHE A 958 11.46 118.81 -36.08
N TRP A 959 10.27 119.22 -35.66
CA TRP A 959 9.01 118.55 -36.02
C TRP A 959 8.72 118.79 -37.51
N GLU A 960 8.40 117.73 -38.26
CA GLU A 960 8.07 117.83 -39.69
C GLU A 960 6.56 117.71 -39.89
N ILE A 961 5.94 118.77 -40.43
CA ILE A 961 4.51 118.80 -40.79
C ILE A 961 4.40 118.57 -42.29
N TYR A 962 3.95 117.38 -42.67
CA TYR A 962 3.73 117.00 -44.07
C TYR A 962 2.24 117.01 -44.40
N GLN A 963 1.85 117.69 -45.48
CA GLN A 963 0.49 117.63 -46.03
C GLN A 963 0.47 116.65 -47.20
N ALA A 964 -0.31 115.56 -47.05
CA ALA A 964 -0.38 114.50 -48.05
C ALA A 964 -0.91 115.02 -49.40
N THR A 965 -0.36 114.46 -50.48
CA THR A 965 -0.35 114.92 -51.88
C THR A 965 -1.68 115.18 -52.59
N ASN A 966 -2.83 115.10 -51.90
CA ASN A 966 -4.15 115.17 -52.54
C ASN A 966 -5.10 116.25 -51.97
N ALA A 967 -4.59 117.30 -51.30
CA ALA A 967 -5.41 118.38 -50.73
C ALA A 967 -4.99 119.78 -51.22
N SER A 968 -5.85 120.45 -52.01
CA SER A 968 -5.64 121.77 -52.63
C SER A 968 -5.83 122.97 -51.67
N THR A 969 -5.33 122.90 -50.45
CA THR A 969 -5.58 123.93 -49.40
C THR A 969 -4.31 124.36 -48.70
N ASN A 970 -4.16 125.67 -48.44
CA ASN A 970 -3.02 126.28 -47.75
C ASN A 970 -2.86 125.77 -46.32
N LEU A 971 -1.62 125.77 -45.83
CA LEU A 971 -1.31 125.62 -44.41
C LEU A 971 -1.56 126.97 -43.71
N ASN A 972 -2.66 127.05 -42.94
CA ASN A 972 -3.07 128.26 -42.24
C ASN A 972 -2.46 128.34 -40.84
N LEU A 973 -1.88 129.49 -40.48
CA LEU A 973 -1.31 129.73 -39.17
C LEU A 973 -2.26 130.55 -38.30
N TYR A 974 -2.63 130.00 -37.15
CA TYR A 974 -3.53 130.63 -36.19
C TYR A 974 -2.78 130.98 -34.91
N ALA A 975 -2.97 132.21 -34.43
CA ALA A 975 -2.53 132.64 -33.10
C ALA A 975 -3.75 133.18 -32.36
N ASN A 976 -4.01 132.67 -31.13
CA ASN A 976 -5.23 132.99 -30.37
C ASN A 976 -6.50 132.95 -31.24
N THR A 977 -6.67 131.82 -31.95
CA THR A 977 -7.78 131.52 -32.87
C THR A 977 -7.98 132.44 -34.08
N SER A 978 -7.08 133.41 -34.32
CA SER A 978 -7.11 134.32 -35.47
C SER A 978 -6.03 134.00 -36.51
N SER A 979 -6.38 134.08 -37.81
CA SER A 979 -5.45 133.80 -38.91
C SER A 979 -4.46 134.94 -39.12
N VAL A 980 -3.20 134.71 -38.79
CA VAL A 980 -2.13 135.74 -38.83
C VAL A 980 -1.27 135.69 -40.08
N GLY A 981 -1.36 134.60 -40.85
CA GLY A 981 -0.73 134.45 -42.16
C GLY A 981 -0.95 133.05 -42.73
N ASN A 982 -0.61 132.85 -43.99
CA ASN A 982 -0.61 131.52 -44.59
C ASN A 982 0.59 131.28 -45.49
N PHE A 983 0.90 129.99 -45.66
CA PHE A 983 1.80 129.51 -46.69
C PHE A 983 0.98 128.94 -47.84
N ASN A 984 1.19 129.48 -49.04
CA ASN A 984 0.54 128.99 -50.24
C ASN A 984 1.07 127.58 -50.59
N TYR A 985 0.18 126.59 -50.70
CA TYR A 985 0.55 125.18 -50.93
C TYR A 985 1.25 124.92 -52.29
N THR A 986 1.23 125.88 -53.23
CA THR A 986 1.86 125.76 -54.56
C THR A 986 3.12 126.62 -54.71
N SER A 987 3.08 127.89 -54.27
CA SER A 987 4.18 128.83 -54.54
C SER A 987 5.14 129.03 -53.38
N GLY A 988 4.82 128.52 -52.18
CA GLY A 988 5.60 128.77 -50.97
C GLY A 988 5.61 130.23 -50.51
N VAL A 989 4.87 131.13 -51.20
CA VAL A 989 4.79 132.55 -50.86
C VAL A 989 4.09 132.72 -49.52
N TYR A 990 4.76 133.41 -48.60
CA TYR A 990 4.20 133.86 -47.33
C TYR A 990 3.39 135.14 -47.53
N SER A 991 2.13 135.12 -47.10
CA SER A 991 1.26 136.31 -47.10
C SER A 991 0.88 136.68 -45.66
N ALA A 992 1.29 137.87 -45.23
CA ALA A 992 0.90 138.41 -43.93
C ALA A 992 -0.48 139.08 -44.03
N THR A 993 -1.35 138.83 -43.05
CA THR A 993 -2.68 139.46 -43.01
C THR A 993 -2.55 140.97 -42.70
N SER A 994 -2.89 141.85 -43.65
CA SER A 994 -2.81 143.32 -43.47
C SER A 994 -4.15 144.02 -43.76
N ASP A 995 -5.17 143.72 -42.95
CA ASP A 995 -6.50 144.32 -43.03
C ASP A 995 -6.59 145.57 -42.12
N ARG A 996 -7.21 146.67 -42.58
CA ARG A 996 -7.39 147.91 -41.77
C ARG A 996 -8.16 147.62 -40.47
N ARG A 997 -9.05 146.62 -40.46
CA ARG A 997 -9.82 146.21 -39.27
C ARG A 997 -8.96 145.66 -38.14
N LEU A 998 -7.75 145.20 -38.45
CA LEU A 998 -6.80 144.64 -37.49
C LEU A 998 -5.80 145.70 -36.97
N LYS A 999 -5.99 146.99 -37.29
CA LYS A 999 -5.04 148.09 -36.97
C LYS A 999 -5.76 149.28 -36.32
N GLU A 1000 -5.16 149.87 -35.29
CA GLU A 1000 -5.61 151.11 -34.62
C GLU A 1000 -4.50 152.19 -34.63
N ASN A 1001 -4.85 153.46 -34.35
CA ASN A 1001 -3.92 154.60 -34.32
C ASN A 1001 -3.12 154.86 -35.63
N ILE A 1002 -3.78 154.75 -36.78
CA ILE A 1002 -3.14 154.93 -38.10
C ILE A 1002 -2.91 156.43 -38.39
N GLN A 1003 -1.64 156.86 -38.39
CA GLN A 1003 -1.22 158.24 -38.71
C GLN A 1003 -0.24 158.25 -39.91
N PRO A 1004 -0.19 159.32 -40.72
CA PRO A 1004 0.81 159.46 -41.78
C PRO A 1004 2.23 159.50 -41.19
N MET A 1005 3.18 158.75 -41.77
CA MET A 1005 4.58 158.77 -41.30
C MET A 1005 5.19 160.17 -41.42
N ASN A 1006 5.94 160.58 -40.39
CA ASN A 1006 6.71 161.82 -40.32
C ASN A 1006 7.84 161.85 -41.37
N THR A 1007 8.53 162.99 -41.52
CA THR A 1007 9.64 163.10 -42.47
C THR A 1007 10.77 162.16 -42.11
N VAL A 1008 11.14 161.25 -43.02
CA VAL A 1008 12.16 160.22 -42.78
C VAL A 1008 13.38 160.36 -43.66
N LEU A 1009 13.33 161.18 -44.72
CA LEU A 1009 14.41 161.28 -45.72
C LEU A 1009 15.76 161.68 -45.11
N ALA A 1010 15.77 162.60 -44.14
CA ALA A 1010 17.00 163.06 -43.49
C ALA A 1010 17.71 161.97 -42.67
N ASP A 1011 16.97 161.00 -42.15
CA ASP A 1011 17.52 159.89 -41.36
C ASP A 1011 17.77 158.65 -42.24
N VAL A 1012 16.97 158.43 -43.29
CA VAL A 1012 17.25 157.41 -44.31
C VAL A 1012 18.57 157.70 -45.05
N LEU A 1013 18.89 158.97 -45.32
CA LEU A 1013 20.18 159.35 -45.93
C LEU A 1013 21.40 159.08 -45.04
N LYS A 1014 21.20 158.85 -43.74
CA LYS A 1014 22.26 158.49 -42.79
C LYS A 1014 22.44 156.98 -42.66
N LEU A 1015 21.55 156.16 -43.25
CA LEU A 1015 21.70 154.71 -43.24
C LEU A 1015 22.86 154.30 -44.13
N GLN A 1016 23.82 153.60 -43.55
CA GLN A 1016 24.94 153.03 -44.29
C GLN A 1016 24.58 151.59 -44.67
N ALA A 1017 24.51 151.32 -45.97
CA ALA A 1017 24.40 149.96 -46.46
C ALA A 1017 25.81 149.37 -46.50
N ASP A 1018 26.03 148.29 -45.75
CA ASP A 1018 27.33 147.63 -45.67
C ASP A 1018 27.31 146.33 -46.46
N ASP A 1019 28.42 146.08 -47.13
CA ASP A 1019 28.83 144.75 -47.54
C ASP A 1019 29.49 144.04 -46.35
N TYR A 1020 28.94 142.89 -45.96
CA TYR A 1020 29.48 142.10 -44.87
C TYR A 1020 29.48 140.62 -45.22
N THR A 1021 30.34 139.87 -44.55
CA THR A 1021 30.39 138.41 -44.62
C THR A 1021 30.05 137.86 -43.24
N TYR A 1022 29.29 136.77 -43.19
CA TYR A 1022 28.97 136.16 -41.89
C TYR A 1022 30.21 135.44 -41.36
N LYS A 1023 30.58 135.75 -40.10
CA LYS A 1023 31.74 135.13 -39.45
C LYS A 1023 31.68 133.60 -39.38
N SER A 1024 30.47 133.02 -39.37
CA SER A 1024 30.23 131.57 -39.33
C SER A 1024 30.20 130.92 -40.71
N ASP A 1025 30.23 131.68 -41.80
CA ASP A 1025 30.25 131.16 -43.16
C ASP A 1025 31.71 130.93 -43.60
N PRO A 1026 32.18 129.67 -43.75
CA PRO A 1026 33.58 129.38 -44.07
C PRO A 1026 34.02 129.99 -45.41
N GLU A 1027 33.08 130.19 -46.34
CA GLU A 1027 33.35 130.70 -47.69
C GLU A 1027 33.36 132.23 -47.78
N HIS A 1028 33.03 132.93 -46.67
CA HIS A 1028 32.98 134.39 -46.57
C HIS A 1028 32.27 135.04 -47.77
N LYS A 1029 31.10 134.53 -48.15
CA LYS A 1029 30.34 135.08 -49.27
C LYS A 1029 29.86 136.49 -48.94
N PRO A 1030 30.07 137.48 -49.84
CA PRO A 1030 29.60 138.84 -49.61
C PRO A 1030 28.07 138.86 -49.60
N CYS A 1031 27.52 139.31 -48.47
CA CYS A 1031 26.11 139.63 -48.27
C CYS A 1031 25.98 141.15 -48.15
N PHE A 1032 24.84 141.69 -48.61
CA PHE A 1032 24.54 143.11 -48.48
C PHE A 1032 23.38 143.29 -47.53
N GLY A 1033 23.46 144.27 -46.64
CA GLY A 1033 22.37 144.60 -45.75
C GLY A 1033 22.74 145.76 -44.84
N PHE A 1034 21.94 145.96 -43.81
CA PHE A 1034 22.25 146.94 -42.78
C PHE A 1034 22.69 146.23 -41.51
N ILE A 1035 23.61 146.85 -40.77
CA ILE A 1035 23.95 146.37 -39.45
C ILE A 1035 22.80 146.75 -38.51
N ALA A 1036 22.17 145.73 -37.91
CA ALA A 1036 20.94 145.89 -37.13
C ALA A 1036 21.09 146.91 -35.99
N GLN A 1037 22.26 146.99 -35.37
CA GLN A 1037 22.58 147.93 -34.30
C GLN A 1037 22.68 149.38 -34.79
N GLU A 1038 23.11 149.59 -36.05
CA GLU A 1038 23.18 150.92 -36.66
C GLU A 1038 21.80 151.40 -37.11
N VAL A 1039 20.98 150.47 -37.60
CA VAL A 1039 19.58 150.73 -37.91
C VAL A 1039 18.80 151.07 -36.64
N GLU A 1040 19.05 150.38 -35.53
CA GLU A 1040 18.33 150.62 -34.27
C GLU A 1040 18.46 152.08 -33.80
N ALA A 1041 19.61 152.71 -34.01
CA ALA A 1041 19.87 154.10 -33.63
C ALA A 1041 19.02 155.12 -34.43
N LEU A 1042 18.62 154.77 -35.66
CA LEU A 1042 17.86 155.65 -36.57
C LEU A 1042 16.37 155.25 -36.64
N PHE A 1043 16.07 153.95 -36.62
CA PHE A 1043 14.74 153.35 -36.75
C PHE A 1043 14.58 152.15 -35.79
N PRO A 1044 14.48 152.38 -34.46
CA PRO A 1044 14.44 151.31 -33.45
C PRO A 1044 13.27 150.34 -33.62
N GLN A 1045 12.14 150.80 -34.14
CA GLN A 1045 10.94 149.99 -34.38
C GLN A 1045 11.13 148.86 -35.41
N LEU A 1046 12.21 148.86 -36.18
CA LEU A 1046 12.52 147.79 -37.14
C LEU A 1046 13.40 146.68 -36.56
N ILE A 1047 13.87 146.84 -35.34
CA ILE A 1047 14.81 145.95 -34.70
C ILE A 1047 14.19 145.35 -33.44
N THR A 1048 14.42 144.06 -33.23
CA THR A 1048 14.12 143.40 -31.97
C THR A 1048 15.43 143.16 -31.23
N PRO A 1049 15.69 143.88 -30.11
CA PRO A 1049 16.92 143.72 -29.36
C PRO A 1049 16.96 142.39 -28.59
N PRO A 1050 18.16 141.85 -28.31
CA PRO A 1050 18.34 140.68 -27.48
C PRO A 1050 18.07 140.99 -26.01
N THR A 1051 17.62 139.98 -25.27
CA THR A 1051 17.12 140.13 -23.90
C THR A 1051 18.27 140.13 -22.86
N ASN A 1052 18.57 141.32 -22.31
CA ASN A 1052 19.23 141.71 -21.03
C ASN A 1052 20.70 141.32 -20.71
N ASP A 1053 21.45 142.34 -20.27
CA ASP A 1053 22.66 142.37 -19.41
C ASP A 1053 23.99 141.75 -19.88
N GLY A 1054 24.42 142.14 -21.09
CA GLY A 1054 25.84 142.37 -21.40
C GLY A 1054 26.75 141.15 -21.63
N LYS A 1055 26.27 139.91 -21.46
CA LYS A 1055 26.99 138.68 -21.84
C LYS A 1055 26.04 137.50 -22.16
N SER A 1056 25.28 137.55 -23.25
CA SER A 1056 24.60 136.35 -23.80
C SER A 1056 24.42 136.41 -25.32
N GLU A 1057 24.48 135.23 -25.94
CA GLU A 1057 24.73 134.93 -27.36
C GLU A 1057 23.49 135.02 -28.28
N THR A 1058 22.42 135.72 -27.90
CA THR A 1058 21.26 135.93 -28.79
C THR A 1058 21.49 137.14 -29.72
N PRO A 1059 21.41 136.97 -31.06
CA PRO A 1059 21.64 138.06 -31.99
C PRO A 1059 20.41 138.99 -32.10
N TYR A 1060 20.67 140.26 -32.42
CA TYR A 1060 19.64 141.21 -32.84
C TYR A 1060 18.90 140.69 -34.08
N MET A 1061 17.57 140.84 -34.10
CA MET A 1061 16.75 140.44 -35.25
C MET A 1061 16.20 141.67 -35.97
N MET A 1062 16.30 141.69 -37.29
CA MET A 1062 15.90 142.83 -38.12
C MET A 1062 14.68 142.52 -38.99
N ASN A 1063 13.71 143.43 -38.98
CA ASN A 1063 12.55 143.40 -39.86
C ASN A 1063 12.86 144.06 -41.21
N TYR A 1064 13.52 143.33 -42.09
CA TYR A 1064 13.83 143.78 -43.45
C TYR A 1064 12.58 144.15 -44.28
N ALA A 1065 11.42 143.56 -43.99
CA ALA A 1065 10.18 143.86 -44.72
C ALA A 1065 9.65 145.28 -44.47
N GLY A 1066 9.99 145.92 -43.33
CA GLY A 1066 9.56 147.27 -43.00
C GLY A 1066 10.27 148.39 -43.78
N PHE A 1067 11.48 148.13 -44.29
CA PHE A 1067 12.28 149.12 -45.03
C PHE A 1067 11.67 149.52 -46.38
N GLY A 1068 10.95 148.61 -47.03
CA GLY A 1068 10.24 148.92 -48.28
C GLY A 1068 9.23 150.05 -48.12
N VAL A 1069 8.59 150.16 -46.95
CA VAL A 1069 7.59 151.22 -46.66
C VAL A 1069 8.26 152.55 -46.32
N LEU A 1070 9.40 152.53 -45.63
CA LEU A 1070 10.24 153.73 -45.37
C LEU A 1070 10.81 154.32 -46.66
N ALA A 1071 11.28 153.48 -47.59
CA ALA A 1071 11.81 153.90 -48.88
C ALA A 1071 10.76 154.64 -49.73
N ILE A 1072 9.51 154.15 -49.74
CA ILE A 1072 8.40 154.81 -50.45
C ILE A 1072 8.14 156.21 -49.87
N LYS A 1073 8.16 156.35 -48.54
CA LYS A 1073 7.92 157.64 -47.87
C LYS A 1073 9.06 158.65 -48.15
N ALA A 1074 10.31 158.19 -48.14
CA ALA A 1074 11.47 159.01 -48.47
C ALA A 1074 11.44 159.52 -49.93
N ILE A 1075 10.99 158.67 -50.88
CA ILE A 1075 10.80 159.06 -52.30
C ILE A 1075 9.68 160.09 -52.45
N GLN A 1076 8.57 159.95 -51.71
CA GLN A 1076 7.47 160.94 -51.72
C GLN A 1076 7.92 162.32 -51.22
N GLU A 1077 8.80 162.37 -50.22
CA GLU A 1077 9.41 163.62 -49.73
C GLU A 1077 10.37 164.24 -50.76
N GLN A 1078 11.15 163.42 -51.47
CA GLN A 1078 12.06 163.86 -52.52
C GLN A 1078 11.32 164.44 -53.74
N GLN A 1079 10.16 163.87 -54.10
CA GLN A 1079 9.31 164.39 -55.17
C GLN A 1079 8.73 165.78 -54.83
N LYS A 1080 8.37 166.00 -53.57
CA LYS A 1080 7.86 167.29 -53.08
C LYS A 1080 8.91 168.41 -53.17
N ILE A 1081 10.20 168.08 -52.92
CA ILE A 1081 11.33 169.03 -53.07
C ILE A 1081 11.59 169.36 -54.56
N MET A 1082 11.43 168.40 -55.48
CA MET A 1082 11.55 168.65 -56.93
C MET A 1082 10.45 169.58 -57.45
N ASP A 1083 9.22 169.42 -56.96
CA ASP A 1083 8.09 170.24 -57.38
C ASP A 1083 8.22 171.71 -56.90
N GLU A 1084 8.78 171.93 -55.70
CA GLU A 1084 9.09 173.27 -55.16
C GLU A 1084 10.25 173.97 -55.91
N LEU A 1085 11.26 173.23 -56.39
CA LEU A 1085 12.35 173.79 -57.22
C LEU A 1085 11.88 174.21 -58.62
N LYS A 1086 10.89 173.51 -59.18
CA LYS A 1086 10.35 173.79 -60.52
C LYS A 1086 9.55 175.11 -60.55
N ALA A 1087 8.78 175.38 -59.50
CA ALA A 1087 8.07 176.64 -59.32
C ALA A 1087 8.99 177.86 -59.13
N ALA A 1088 10.20 177.67 -58.58
CA ALA A 1088 11.20 178.73 -58.41
C ALA A 1088 11.92 179.10 -59.74
N ASN A 1089 12.11 178.11 -60.63
CA ASN A 1089 12.72 178.32 -61.95
C ASN A 1089 11.81 179.10 -62.91
N ASP A 1090 10.50 178.81 -62.94
CA ASP A 1090 9.54 179.51 -63.78
C ASP A 1090 9.43 181.01 -63.43
N ALA A 1091 9.62 181.37 -62.16
CA ALA A 1091 9.66 182.76 -61.69
C ALA A 1091 10.99 183.49 -62.01
N GLN A 1092 12.10 182.75 -62.17
CA GLN A 1092 13.39 183.28 -62.60
C GLN A 1092 13.47 183.50 -64.12
N GLU A 1093 12.85 182.63 -64.95
CA GLU A 1093 12.77 182.82 -66.40
C GLU A 1093 12.01 184.09 -66.81
N LEU A 1094 10.92 184.46 -66.10
CA LEU A 1094 10.20 185.72 -66.34
C LEU A 1094 11.03 186.97 -65.97
N ARG A 1095 11.97 186.82 -65.03
CA ARG A 1095 12.88 187.88 -64.58
C ARG A 1095 14.09 188.01 -65.52
N ILE A 1096 14.55 186.90 -66.10
CA ILE A 1096 15.59 186.86 -67.13
C ILE A 1096 15.06 187.42 -68.47
N ALA A 1097 13.82 187.12 -68.88
CA ALA A 1097 13.21 187.69 -70.10
C ALA A 1097 13.13 189.24 -70.08
N LYS A 1098 12.84 189.85 -68.92
CA LYS A 1098 12.85 191.32 -68.74
C LYS A 1098 14.25 191.92 -68.60
N LEU A 1099 15.25 191.14 -68.17
CA LEU A 1099 16.64 191.56 -68.05
C LEU A 1099 17.41 191.41 -69.38
N GLU A 1100 17.06 190.43 -70.22
CA GLU A 1100 17.61 190.28 -71.58
C GLU A 1100 17.15 191.41 -72.52
N GLU A 1101 15.92 191.91 -72.38
CA GLU A 1101 15.41 193.10 -73.10
C GLU A 1101 16.20 194.37 -72.69
N LEU A 1102 16.50 194.52 -71.39
CA LEU A 1102 17.28 195.64 -70.85
C LEU A 1102 18.77 195.58 -71.22
N VAL A 1103 19.33 194.37 -71.40
CA VAL A 1103 20.74 194.15 -71.74
C VAL A 1103 20.99 194.23 -73.25
N GLN A 1104 20.03 193.84 -74.11
CA GLN A 1104 20.09 194.14 -75.55
C GLN A 1104 20.08 195.65 -75.82
N GLU A 1105 19.29 196.44 -75.09
CA GLU A 1105 19.25 197.90 -75.24
C GLU A 1105 20.55 198.58 -74.78
N LEU A 1106 21.25 198.02 -73.77
CA LEU A 1106 22.51 198.58 -73.25
C LEU A 1106 23.77 198.06 -73.95
N LEU A 1107 23.74 196.88 -74.59
CA LEU A 1107 24.81 196.42 -75.49
C LEU A 1107 24.78 197.13 -76.85
N ALA A 1108 23.71 197.88 -77.14
CA ALA A 1108 23.76 199.06 -78.01
C ALA A 1108 24.36 200.28 -77.27
N LYS A 1109 25.50 200.10 -76.59
CA LYS A 1109 26.55 201.12 -76.68
C LYS A 1109 26.89 201.26 -78.16
N GLY A 1110 26.99 202.49 -78.61
CA GLY A 1110 28.15 202.85 -79.42
C GLY A 1110 28.33 202.00 -80.67
N LYS A 1111 27.25 201.93 -81.45
CA LYS A 1111 27.21 202.76 -82.65
C LYS A 1111 26.23 203.90 -82.45
#